data_AF-A0A964Q305-F1
#
_entry.id   AF-A0A964Q305-F1
#
_cell.length_a   1.000
_cell.length_b   1.000
_cell.length_c   1.000
_cell.angle_alpha   90.00
_cell.angle_beta   90.00
_cell.angle_gamma   90.00
#
_symmetry.space_group_name_H-M   'P 1'
#
loop_
_entity.id
_entity.type
_entity.pdbx_description
1 polymer ?
#
loop_
_entity_poly.entity_id
_entity_poly.type
_entity_poly.pdbx_seq_one_letter_code
_entity_poly.pdbx_strand_id
1 'polypeptide(L)'
;MRGRFYFLVLLGCFYPGLVQAAGQGAQPVAQHAKAVEALRPWIEKEVREKKLPALSIALVDDQKIVWSAGFGFQDLERKIPASASTVYRVGSVSKLFTDIAIMQLVEKGDLDLDAPLGKYLPDFKPVNPFDAQAITLRHLMTHRSGLIREPPAGNYFDPDFPSLEKTVLSLNGIDLVYPPGKRTKYSNAAIAVVGRVLEKTAGRKFEEVVQQQVLSPLGMNSSAFFPTPGVKKNLAEALMWSWQGREFPAPTFELGMVPAGALYAPVTDLASFASCLFREGKLGNAELLKKETLLAMYKPQFVPKGTQEGFGLGFFASKLDGHVKLGHGGAMYGFATDFSFLPDKKLAAIVVASRDVANGTATRIANEALRMLLASQEGKPLPILMNTDGLTVAEARGLAGLYRHQDRWFTIEELNGRAWILPGRGGLRMELRKEGKNLRCDDPVSFGPLLENDGGKLKFEGQVYEKAVQEKPPAPCPERWHGLIGEYGWDHNILYILERQGKLQALIEWVFLYPLEEVSPDVFAFPDFGLYHGEKLVFQRHASGKAKQVEAAKVVFKRIKLDGEDGKTFTLAPRKPVEQLREAALRAKPPLEKGPFKPVELADLEKVNPSFRFDIRYAGKNNFLSTPFYTSARAFLQRPAADALNRVQEQLKSQGFGLLIFDAYRPWHVTKMFWEAAEEKYHGFVADPEKGSRHNRGCAVDLTLYDLKTGKPVEMPSGYDEFSDRAYPLYPGGKQRQRHLRDLLRAAMESQGFTVYEGEWWHFDFQGWKEYPILNQRFEDLTGFDGK
;
A
#
# COMPACT_ATOMS: atom_id res chain seq x y z
N MET A 1 39.93 -10.50 22.20
CA MET A 1 40.97 -10.23 23.22
C MET A 1 40.71 -8.86 23.83
N ARG A 2 40.89 -8.78 25.15
CA ARG A 2 40.54 -7.64 26.01
C ARG A 2 41.49 -6.45 25.82
N GLY A 3 40.98 -5.23 25.98
CA GLY A 3 41.77 -4.01 26.24
C GLY A 3 40.83 -2.80 26.30
N ARG A 4 40.28 -2.46 27.47
CA ARG A 4 40.81 -1.61 28.56
C ARG A 4 40.30 -0.16 28.45
N PHE A 5 39.38 0.15 29.37
CA PHE A 5 38.88 1.47 29.73
C PHE A 5 40.00 2.37 30.26
N TYR A 6 39.98 3.65 29.87
CA TYR A 6 40.49 4.75 30.69
C TYR A 6 39.42 5.85 30.78
N PHE A 7 38.99 6.12 32.01
CA PHE A 7 38.19 7.28 32.40
C PHE A 7 39.14 8.47 32.49
N LEU A 8 38.84 9.56 31.79
CA LEU A 8 39.49 10.86 31.99
C LEU A 8 38.39 11.91 32.18
N VAL A 9 38.33 12.42 33.40
CA VAL A 9 37.52 13.58 33.80
C VAL A 9 38.29 14.82 33.36
N LEU A 10 37.72 15.60 32.42
CA LEU A 10 38.19 16.94 32.09
C LEU A 10 37.06 17.94 32.33
N LEU A 11 37.24 18.76 33.37
CA LEU A 11 36.51 19.99 33.61
C LEU A 11 36.80 20.98 32.47
N GLY A 12 35.76 21.39 31.73
CA GLY A 12 35.83 22.39 30.68
C GLY A 12 35.00 23.63 31.02
N CYS A 13 35.69 24.76 31.11
CA CYS A 13 35.15 26.10 31.33
C CYS A 13 34.14 26.53 30.25
N PHE A 14 33.12 27.28 30.68
CA PHE A 14 32.14 27.95 29.83
C PHE A 14 32.77 29.05 28.95
N TYR A 15 32.50 29.00 27.65
CA TYR A 15 32.49 30.16 26.75
C TYR A 15 31.23 30.07 25.87
N PRO A 16 30.37 31.11 25.82
CA PRO A 16 29.17 31.09 24.99
C PRO A 16 29.52 31.62 23.59
N GLY A 17 29.45 30.76 22.58
CA GLY A 17 29.69 31.15 21.20
C GLY A 17 29.32 30.05 20.21
N LEU A 18 28.14 30.20 19.58
CA LEU A 18 27.77 29.71 18.25
C LEU A 18 28.30 28.33 17.83
N VAL A 19 27.59 27.27 18.22
CA VAL A 19 27.40 26.07 17.40
C VAL A 19 25.97 25.60 17.60
N GLN A 20 25.04 26.05 16.76
CA GLN A 20 23.73 25.42 16.65
C GLN A 20 23.98 24.11 15.89
N ALA A 21 23.92 22.97 16.61
CA ALA A 21 24.15 21.66 16.03
C ALA A 21 23.16 21.42 14.88
N ALA A 22 23.67 21.39 13.65
CA ALA A 22 22.93 20.98 12.47
C ALA A 22 22.44 19.54 12.69
N GLY A 23 21.15 19.39 12.98
CA GLY A 23 20.51 18.10 13.26
C GLY A 23 19.38 18.17 14.31
N GLN A 24 19.36 19.18 15.19
CA GLN A 24 18.24 19.41 16.10
C GLN A 24 17.23 20.37 15.46
N GLY A 25 15.96 19.95 15.36
CA GLY A 25 14.88 20.76 14.81
C GLY A 25 14.65 22.07 15.58
N ALA A 26 14.00 23.03 14.93
CA ALA A 26 13.67 24.32 15.54
C ALA A 26 12.76 24.13 16.76
N GLN A 27 13.16 24.67 17.91
CA GLN A 27 12.35 24.64 19.12
C GLN A 27 11.11 25.54 18.98
N PRO A 28 10.01 25.21 19.68
CA PRO A 28 8.80 26.01 19.65
C PRO A 28 9.07 27.47 20.02
N VAL A 29 8.62 28.40 19.19
CA VAL A 29 8.56 29.82 19.60
C VAL A 29 7.48 29.98 20.67
N ALA A 30 7.73 30.84 21.67
CA ALA A 30 6.89 30.99 22.86
C ALA A 30 5.38 31.13 22.56
N GLN A 31 5.02 31.85 21.48
CA GLN A 31 3.63 32.02 21.05
C GLN A 31 2.92 30.69 20.76
N HIS A 32 3.61 29.73 20.13
CA HIS A 32 3.06 28.45 19.69
C HIS A 32 3.46 27.28 20.58
N ALA A 33 4.14 27.52 21.71
CA ALA A 33 4.64 26.46 22.59
C ALA A 33 3.54 25.48 23.01
N LYS A 34 2.37 25.99 23.46
CA LYS A 34 1.23 25.15 23.86
C LYS A 34 0.66 24.31 22.71
N ALA A 35 0.61 24.87 21.51
CA ALA A 35 0.17 24.15 20.31
C ALA A 35 1.11 22.97 20.02
N VAL A 36 2.43 23.20 20.09
CA VAL A 36 3.42 22.16 19.86
C VAL A 36 3.44 21.12 20.99
N GLU A 37 3.28 21.52 22.25
CA GLU A 37 3.16 20.63 23.40
C GLU A 37 1.97 19.66 23.25
N ALA A 38 0.86 20.10 22.66
CA ALA A 38 -0.28 19.24 22.34
C ALA A 38 -0.03 18.34 21.11
N LEU A 39 0.55 18.90 20.03
CA LEU A 39 0.78 18.18 18.77
C LEU A 39 1.79 17.04 18.91
N ARG A 40 2.87 17.22 19.66
CA ARG A 40 3.98 16.24 19.74
C ARG A 40 3.53 14.83 20.16
N PRO A 41 2.92 14.61 21.35
CA PRO A 41 2.50 13.28 21.77
C PRO A 41 1.40 12.69 20.88
N TRP A 42 0.58 13.55 20.26
CA TRP A 42 -0.44 13.11 19.31
C TRP A 42 0.18 12.61 18.00
N ILE A 43 1.17 13.31 17.44
CA ILE A 43 1.93 12.85 16.27
C ILE A 43 2.71 11.57 16.59
N GLU A 44 3.31 11.45 17.78
CA GLU A 44 3.97 10.20 18.22
C GLU A 44 3.00 9.02 18.25
N LYS A 45 1.74 9.26 18.64
CA LYS A 45 0.66 8.26 18.57
C LYS A 45 0.34 7.89 17.12
N GLU A 46 0.12 8.87 16.24
CA GLU A 46 -0.15 8.61 14.81
C GLU A 46 0.99 7.81 14.16
N VAL A 47 2.25 8.20 14.38
CA VAL A 47 3.45 7.49 13.86
C VAL A 47 3.48 6.04 14.32
N ARG A 48 3.21 5.78 15.61
CA ARG A 48 3.20 4.42 16.17
C ARG A 48 2.03 3.59 15.64
N GLU A 49 0.82 4.14 15.65
CA GLU A 49 -0.39 3.39 15.28
C GLU A 49 -0.50 3.14 13.79
N LYS A 50 -0.03 4.09 12.96
CA LYS A 50 0.03 3.95 11.50
C LYS A 50 1.31 3.28 11.02
N LYS A 51 2.19 2.87 11.95
CA LYS A 51 3.45 2.18 11.70
C LYS A 51 4.30 2.93 10.64
N LEU A 52 4.48 4.23 10.83
CA LEU A 52 5.31 5.04 9.94
C LEU A 52 6.78 4.85 10.33
N PRO A 53 7.68 4.41 9.43
CA PRO A 53 9.10 4.25 9.76
C PRO A 53 9.74 5.58 10.18
N ALA A 54 9.54 6.63 9.38
CA ALA A 54 9.90 8.00 9.69
C ALA A 54 8.77 8.97 9.34
N LEU A 55 8.67 10.07 10.08
CA LEU A 55 7.89 11.25 9.74
C LEU A 55 8.64 12.51 10.16
N SER A 56 8.69 13.52 9.29
CA SER A 56 9.20 14.85 9.64
C SER A 56 8.15 15.93 9.39
N ILE A 57 8.18 16.96 10.23
CA ILE A 57 7.27 18.10 10.17
C ILE A 57 8.02 19.42 10.29
N ALA A 58 7.58 20.44 9.57
CA ALA A 58 7.94 21.83 9.78
C ALA A 58 6.68 22.72 9.78
N LEU A 59 6.61 23.60 10.78
CA LEU A 59 5.58 24.62 10.94
C LEU A 59 6.20 26.00 10.73
N VAL A 60 5.55 26.82 9.90
CA VAL A 60 6.02 28.17 9.57
C VAL A 60 4.93 29.17 9.96
N ASP A 61 5.33 30.22 10.68
CA ASP A 61 4.54 31.45 10.85
C ASP A 61 5.33 32.62 10.26
N ASP A 62 4.77 33.22 9.22
CA ASP A 62 5.34 34.27 8.39
C ASP A 62 6.73 33.90 7.86
N GLN A 63 7.81 34.40 8.48
CA GLN A 63 9.17 34.19 7.98
C GLN A 63 9.98 33.19 8.80
N LYS A 64 9.37 32.57 9.82
CA LYS A 64 10.08 31.76 10.81
C LYS A 64 9.53 30.34 10.83
N ILE A 65 10.45 29.38 10.83
CA ILE A 65 10.13 28.02 11.25
C ILE A 65 9.89 28.07 12.76
N VAL A 66 8.62 28.03 13.16
CA VAL A 66 8.22 28.12 14.56
C VAL A 66 8.33 26.79 15.29
N TRP A 67 8.36 25.68 14.55
CA TRP A 67 8.68 24.35 15.05
C TRP A 67 9.10 23.43 13.92
N SER A 68 10.07 22.55 14.15
CA SER A 68 10.32 21.40 13.27
C SER A 68 10.84 20.20 14.04
N ALA A 69 10.49 19.00 13.58
CA ALA A 69 10.84 17.76 14.26
C ALA A 69 10.87 16.56 13.30
N GLY A 70 11.50 15.48 13.75
CA GLY A 70 11.38 14.14 13.17
C GLY A 70 10.89 13.15 14.23
N PHE A 71 10.22 12.10 13.76
CA PHE A 71 9.62 11.03 14.55
C PHE A 71 9.95 9.69 13.88
N GLY A 72 10.22 8.65 14.67
CA GLY A 72 10.67 7.36 14.16
C GLY A 72 12.16 7.37 13.76
N PHE A 73 12.53 6.55 12.78
CA PHE A 73 13.90 6.31 12.37
C PHE A 73 14.08 6.55 10.88
N GLN A 74 15.06 7.38 10.53
CA GLN A 74 15.54 7.50 9.16
C GLN A 74 16.08 6.17 8.65
N ASP A 75 16.79 5.43 9.51
CA ASP A 75 17.36 4.11 9.25
C ASP A 75 17.18 3.29 10.53
N LEU A 76 16.28 2.30 10.49
CA LEU A 76 15.88 1.55 11.67
C LEU A 76 16.98 0.56 12.08
N GLU A 77 17.64 -0.07 11.11
CA GLU A 77 18.69 -1.06 11.34
C GLU A 77 19.89 -0.42 12.07
N ARG A 78 20.32 0.75 11.61
CA ARG A 78 21.40 1.54 12.22
C ARG A 78 20.95 2.42 13.38
N LYS A 79 19.64 2.42 13.69
CA LYS A 79 19.01 3.22 14.76
C LYS A 79 19.28 4.72 14.62
N ILE A 80 19.28 5.23 13.39
CA ILE A 80 19.42 6.66 13.12
C ILE A 80 18.04 7.30 13.26
N PRO A 81 17.80 8.17 14.26
CA PRO A 81 16.50 8.81 14.43
C PRO A 81 16.18 9.73 13.26
N ALA A 82 14.91 9.81 12.89
CA ALA A 82 14.45 10.80 11.94
C ALA A 82 14.57 12.21 12.55
N SER A 83 14.86 13.21 11.71
CA SER A 83 14.97 14.61 12.11
C SER A 83 14.29 15.54 11.11
N ALA A 84 14.21 16.83 11.41
CA ALA A 84 13.72 17.82 10.45
C ALA A 84 14.57 17.91 9.17
N SER A 85 15.83 17.46 9.23
CA SER A 85 16.79 17.45 8.11
C SER A 85 16.86 16.11 7.38
N THR A 86 16.10 15.10 7.82
CA THR A 86 15.96 13.84 7.08
C THR A 86 15.36 14.14 5.70
N VAL A 87 15.95 13.54 4.66
CA VAL A 87 15.55 13.73 3.26
C VAL A 87 14.56 12.65 2.87
N TYR A 88 13.58 13.03 2.05
CA TYR A 88 12.53 12.14 1.55
C TYR A 88 12.33 12.38 0.05
N ARG A 89 11.72 11.41 -0.66
CA ARG A 89 11.19 11.67 -2.01
C ARG A 89 9.82 12.32 -1.86
N VAL A 90 9.69 13.61 -2.17
CA VAL A 90 8.47 14.38 -1.88
C VAL A 90 7.38 14.27 -2.96
N GLY A 91 7.59 13.40 -3.95
CA GLY A 91 6.62 13.08 -4.99
C GLY A 91 6.13 14.33 -5.72
N SER A 92 4.82 14.41 -5.95
CA SER A 92 4.19 15.46 -6.75
C SER A 92 4.34 16.90 -6.23
N VAL A 93 4.89 17.14 -5.03
CA VAL A 93 5.34 18.49 -4.63
C VAL A 93 6.40 19.03 -5.60
N SER A 94 7.14 18.14 -6.29
CA SER A 94 8.07 18.47 -7.39
C SER A 94 7.47 19.39 -8.46
N LYS A 95 6.17 19.22 -8.76
CA LYS A 95 5.47 19.96 -9.83
C LYS A 95 5.48 21.47 -9.59
N LEU A 96 5.39 21.88 -8.32
CA LEU A 96 5.44 23.29 -7.94
C LEU A 96 6.73 23.96 -8.43
N PHE A 97 7.87 23.27 -8.27
CA PHE A 97 9.19 23.79 -8.66
C PHE A 97 9.36 23.82 -10.18
N THR A 98 8.86 22.79 -10.88
CA THR A 98 8.80 22.75 -12.35
C THR A 98 7.98 23.93 -12.90
N ASP A 99 6.79 24.16 -12.33
CA ASP A 99 5.87 25.18 -12.81
C ASP A 99 6.37 26.59 -12.50
N ILE A 100 7.02 26.79 -11.34
CA ILE A 100 7.70 28.06 -11.01
C ILE A 100 8.79 28.39 -12.03
N ALA A 101 9.64 27.43 -12.40
CA ALA A 101 10.70 27.65 -13.38
C ALA A 101 10.14 28.05 -14.76
N ILE A 102 8.99 27.48 -15.15
CA ILE A 102 8.28 27.92 -16.37
C ILE A 102 7.73 29.33 -16.22
N MET A 103 7.11 29.66 -15.09
CA MET A 103 6.57 31.00 -14.85
C MET A 103 7.66 32.07 -14.84
N GLN A 104 8.90 31.76 -14.43
CA GLN A 104 10.04 32.67 -14.56
C GLN A 104 10.37 33.00 -16.01
N LEU A 105 10.22 32.04 -16.94
CA LEU A 105 10.40 32.29 -18.38
C LEU A 105 9.21 33.03 -18.98
N VAL A 106 8.00 32.82 -18.46
CA VAL A 106 6.81 33.60 -18.85
C VAL A 106 6.97 35.07 -18.45
N GLU A 107 7.46 35.37 -17.25
CA GLU A 107 7.72 36.74 -16.81
C GLU A 107 8.74 37.49 -17.67
N LYS A 108 9.72 36.76 -18.22
CA LYS A 108 10.74 37.30 -19.13
C LYS A 108 10.22 37.50 -20.55
N GLY A 109 9.04 36.96 -20.87
CA GLY A 109 8.47 36.96 -22.22
C GLY A 109 9.05 35.87 -23.13
N ASP A 110 9.88 34.96 -22.60
CA ASP A 110 10.48 33.86 -23.36
C ASP A 110 9.43 32.77 -23.69
N LEU A 111 8.43 32.62 -22.81
CA LEU A 111 7.31 31.70 -22.98
C LEU A 111 5.96 32.44 -22.87
N ASP A 112 5.01 31.98 -23.67
CA ASP A 112 3.60 32.34 -23.59
C ASP A 112 2.80 31.09 -23.18
N LEU A 113 2.04 31.21 -22.09
CA LEU A 113 1.23 30.14 -21.50
C LEU A 113 0.12 29.63 -22.43
N ASP A 114 -0.37 30.50 -23.31
CA ASP A 114 -1.54 30.26 -24.15
C ASP A 114 -1.16 30.02 -25.62
N ALA A 115 0.13 30.10 -25.96
CA ALA A 115 0.62 29.69 -27.26
C ALA A 115 0.48 28.16 -27.47
N PRO A 116 0.18 27.71 -28.70
CA PRO A 116 0.19 26.29 -29.04
C PRO A 116 1.55 25.65 -28.73
N LEU A 117 1.52 24.50 -28.06
CA LEU A 117 2.73 23.84 -27.54
C LEU A 117 3.73 23.45 -28.65
N GLY A 118 3.26 23.18 -29.87
CA GLY A 118 4.10 22.90 -31.04
C GLY A 118 5.08 24.02 -31.38
N LYS A 119 4.84 25.25 -30.91
CA LYS A 119 5.79 26.38 -31.00
C LYS A 119 7.10 26.08 -30.25
N TYR A 120 7.04 25.40 -29.11
CA TYR A 120 8.20 25.11 -28.25
C TYR A 120 8.73 23.69 -28.46
N LEU A 121 7.85 22.74 -28.77
CA LEU A 121 8.18 21.33 -29.00
C LEU A 121 7.54 20.83 -30.32
N PRO A 122 8.12 21.13 -31.49
CA PRO A 122 7.54 20.74 -32.78
C PRO A 122 7.49 19.22 -33.01
N ASP A 123 8.35 18.47 -32.32
CA ASP A 123 8.40 17.00 -32.39
C ASP A 123 7.44 16.31 -31.42
N PHE A 124 6.77 17.07 -30.54
CA PHE A 124 5.72 16.55 -29.67
C PHE A 124 4.38 16.55 -30.40
N LYS A 125 3.92 15.35 -30.77
CA LYS A 125 2.78 15.09 -31.67
C LYS A 125 1.85 14.00 -31.11
N PRO A 126 1.20 14.22 -29.94
CA PRO A 126 0.07 13.40 -29.54
C PRO A 126 -1.08 13.58 -30.55
N VAL A 127 -1.99 12.60 -30.61
CA VAL A 127 -3.16 12.67 -31.49
C VAL A 127 -4.28 13.37 -30.74
N ASN A 128 -4.80 14.47 -31.29
CA ASN A 128 -6.00 15.12 -30.79
C ASN A 128 -7.19 14.68 -31.64
N PRO A 129 -8.01 13.69 -31.20
CA PRO A 129 -9.17 13.23 -31.97
C PRO A 129 -10.36 14.20 -31.87
N PHE A 130 -10.23 15.31 -31.14
CA PHE A 130 -11.29 16.28 -30.92
C PHE A 130 -11.10 17.50 -31.84
N ASP A 131 -12.21 18.04 -32.33
CA ASP A 131 -12.24 19.38 -32.94
C ASP A 131 -12.11 20.44 -31.83
N ALA A 132 -10.88 20.57 -31.31
CA ALA A 132 -10.56 21.35 -30.14
C ALA A 132 -9.22 22.07 -30.33
N GLN A 133 -9.03 23.14 -29.55
CA GLN A 133 -7.80 23.92 -29.56
C GLN A 133 -6.56 23.08 -29.24
N ALA A 134 -5.41 23.53 -29.74
CA ALA A 134 -4.13 22.92 -29.43
C ALA A 134 -3.84 22.91 -27.92
N ILE A 135 -3.03 21.95 -27.47
CA ILE A 135 -2.50 21.93 -26.11
C ILE A 135 -1.62 23.17 -25.90
N THR A 136 -1.68 23.74 -24.70
CA THR A 136 -0.87 24.90 -24.27
C THR A 136 -0.22 24.59 -22.91
N LEU A 137 0.76 25.37 -22.49
CA LEU A 137 1.37 25.23 -21.16
C LEU A 137 0.31 25.38 -20.05
N ARG A 138 -0.62 26.33 -20.20
CA ARG A 138 -1.74 26.50 -19.25
C ARG A 138 -2.55 25.21 -19.10
N HIS A 139 -2.83 24.49 -20.19
CA HIS A 139 -3.54 23.22 -20.12
C HIS A 139 -2.74 22.13 -19.38
N LEU A 140 -1.43 22.04 -19.64
CA LEU A 140 -0.59 21.03 -18.99
C LEU A 140 -0.49 21.27 -17.47
N MET A 141 -0.17 22.50 -17.06
CA MET A 141 0.05 22.90 -15.65
C MET A 141 -1.23 22.92 -14.80
N THR A 142 -2.40 22.86 -15.44
CA THR A 142 -3.72 22.79 -14.78
C THR A 142 -4.35 21.40 -14.87
N HIS A 143 -3.61 20.40 -15.39
CA HIS A 143 -4.09 19.04 -15.62
C HIS A 143 -5.35 18.97 -16.52
N ARG A 144 -5.41 19.83 -17.55
CA ARG A 144 -6.53 19.93 -18.51
C ARG A 144 -6.10 19.79 -19.96
N SER A 145 -4.96 19.15 -20.21
CA SER A 145 -4.48 18.91 -21.58
C SER A 145 -5.21 17.78 -22.29
N GLY A 146 -5.90 16.90 -21.57
CA GLY A 146 -6.48 15.69 -22.13
C GLY A 146 -5.47 14.55 -22.33
N LEU A 147 -4.21 14.73 -21.95
CA LEU A 147 -3.22 13.65 -21.97
C LEU A 147 -3.57 12.56 -20.93
N ILE A 148 -3.12 11.34 -21.22
CA ILE A 148 -3.17 10.20 -20.29
C ILE A 148 -2.38 10.47 -19.00
N ARG A 149 -2.58 9.63 -17.96
CA ARG A 149 -1.93 9.84 -16.65
C ARG A 149 -0.40 9.79 -16.75
N GLU A 150 0.12 8.70 -17.29
CA GLU A 150 1.54 8.34 -17.28
C GLU A 150 2.09 8.31 -18.71
N PRO A 151 3.36 8.68 -18.93
CA PRO A 151 4.00 8.46 -20.24
C PRO A 151 4.24 6.95 -20.47
N PRO A 152 4.13 6.44 -21.71
CA PRO A 152 4.41 5.03 -21.98
C PRO A 152 5.82 4.56 -21.57
N ALA A 153 6.81 5.44 -21.57
CA ALA A 153 8.17 5.17 -21.09
C ALA A 153 8.56 6.09 -19.92
N GLY A 154 9.38 5.60 -18.98
CA GLY A 154 9.93 6.39 -17.88
C GLY A 154 8.89 6.86 -16.84
N ASN A 155 7.77 6.14 -16.75
CA ASN A 155 6.67 6.40 -15.82
C ASN A 155 6.93 5.83 -14.42
N TYR A 156 5.92 5.96 -13.56
CA TYR A 156 5.96 5.49 -12.18
C TYR A 156 6.18 3.97 -12.03
N PHE A 157 5.70 3.14 -12.96
CA PHE A 157 5.73 1.67 -12.85
C PHE A 157 7.06 1.06 -13.29
N ASP A 158 7.66 1.66 -14.31
CA ASP A 158 8.78 1.14 -15.05
C ASP A 158 10.12 1.47 -14.35
N PRO A 159 10.95 0.48 -14.01
CA PRO A 159 12.27 0.72 -13.44
C PRO A 159 13.28 1.33 -14.42
N ASP A 160 12.95 1.40 -15.72
CA ASP A 160 13.80 2.03 -16.72
C ASP A 160 13.83 3.56 -16.54
N PHE A 161 15.03 4.12 -16.67
CA PHE A 161 15.27 5.56 -16.53
C PHE A 161 15.70 6.21 -17.87
N PRO A 162 14.76 6.39 -18.83
CA PRO A 162 15.05 7.07 -20.09
C PRO A 162 15.24 8.59 -19.87
N SER A 163 15.84 9.26 -20.85
CA SER A 163 15.92 10.74 -20.83
C SER A 163 14.52 11.37 -20.87
N LEU A 164 14.40 12.58 -20.33
CA LEU A 164 13.14 13.34 -20.36
C LEU A 164 12.60 13.51 -21.78
N GLU A 165 13.48 13.70 -22.77
CA GLU A 165 13.11 13.72 -24.18
C GLU A 165 12.46 12.41 -24.65
N LYS A 166 13.08 11.25 -24.37
CA LYS A 166 12.50 9.94 -24.75
C LYS A 166 11.18 9.69 -24.05
N THR A 167 11.07 10.05 -22.77
CA THR A 167 9.82 10.02 -22.00
C THR A 167 8.73 10.81 -22.71
N VAL A 168 9.00 12.06 -23.10
CA VAL A 168 8.02 12.93 -23.76
C VAL A 168 7.68 12.46 -25.17
N LEU A 169 8.65 12.02 -25.96
CA LEU A 169 8.41 11.51 -27.31
C LEU A 169 7.61 10.20 -27.31
N SER A 170 7.61 9.44 -26.21
CA SER A 170 6.77 8.23 -26.08
C SER A 170 5.26 8.52 -26.11
N LEU A 171 4.86 9.77 -25.94
CA LEU A 171 3.46 10.21 -26.04
C LEU A 171 3.01 10.47 -27.49
N ASN A 172 3.92 10.46 -28.47
CA ASN A 172 3.58 10.67 -29.86
C ASN A 172 2.69 9.53 -30.38
N GLY A 173 1.66 9.88 -31.16
CA GLY A 173 0.70 8.90 -31.67
C GLY A 173 -0.34 8.43 -30.64
N ILE A 174 -0.29 8.91 -29.39
CA ILE A 174 -1.28 8.58 -28.36
C ILE A 174 -2.45 9.58 -28.41
N ASP A 175 -3.68 9.07 -28.41
CA ASP A 175 -4.89 9.87 -28.38
C ASP A 175 -5.06 10.62 -27.06
N LEU A 176 -5.51 11.87 -27.12
CA LEU A 176 -6.07 12.56 -25.96
C LEU A 176 -7.35 11.87 -25.51
N VAL A 177 -7.54 11.76 -24.19
CA VAL A 177 -8.74 11.16 -23.57
C VAL A 177 -9.86 12.18 -23.35
N TYR A 178 -9.54 13.48 -23.36
CA TYR A 178 -10.50 14.58 -23.31
C TYR A 178 -10.07 15.75 -24.20
N PRO A 179 -11.01 16.59 -24.66
CA PRO A 179 -10.64 17.83 -25.35
C PRO A 179 -9.88 18.78 -24.40
N PRO A 180 -8.79 19.43 -24.86
CA PRO A 180 -8.06 20.41 -24.04
C PRO A 180 -8.96 21.49 -23.41
N GLY A 181 -8.73 21.77 -22.13
CA GLY A 181 -9.48 22.74 -21.32
C GLY A 181 -10.80 22.23 -20.74
N LYS A 182 -11.37 21.13 -21.24
CA LYS A 182 -12.75 20.72 -20.90
C LYS A 182 -12.86 19.96 -19.59
N ARG A 183 -11.92 19.06 -19.28
CA ARG A 183 -11.98 18.21 -18.09
C ARG A 183 -10.62 18.09 -17.42
N THR A 184 -10.61 18.13 -16.09
CA THR A 184 -9.42 17.83 -15.30
C THR A 184 -9.11 16.33 -15.38
N LYS A 185 -7.90 15.99 -15.82
CA LYS A 185 -7.29 14.67 -15.80
C LYS A 185 -5.88 14.81 -15.23
N TYR A 186 -5.68 14.37 -13.99
CA TYR A 186 -4.36 14.39 -13.37
C TYR A 186 -3.38 13.60 -14.23
N SER A 187 -2.26 14.24 -14.58
CA SER A 187 -1.32 13.71 -15.57
C SER A 187 0.12 14.08 -15.20
N ASN A 188 0.90 13.05 -14.89
CA ASN A 188 2.35 13.16 -14.74
C ASN A 188 3.01 13.33 -16.11
N ALA A 189 2.46 12.69 -17.15
CA ALA A 189 2.87 12.89 -18.54
C ALA A 189 2.83 14.37 -18.94
N ALA A 190 1.74 15.08 -18.59
CA ALA A 190 1.61 16.50 -18.85
C ALA A 190 2.75 17.32 -18.23
N ILE A 191 3.16 17.02 -17.00
CA ILE A 191 4.23 17.75 -16.32
C ILE A 191 5.62 17.36 -16.84
N ALA A 192 5.82 16.11 -17.30
CA ALA A 192 7.04 15.75 -18.02
C ALA A 192 7.21 16.62 -19.29
N VAL A 193 6.12 16.87 -20.01
CA VAL A 193 6.11 17.77 -21.17
C VAL A 193 6.45 19.22 -20.77
N VAL A 194 5.90 19.72 -19.65
CA VAL A 194 6.24 21.04 -19.10
C VAL A 194 7.74 21.15 -18.82
N GLY A 195 8.35 20.15 -18.17
CA GLY A 195 9.79 20.15 -17.92
C GLY A 195 10.62 20.03 -19.20
N ARG A 196 10.13 19.35 -20.24
CA ARG A 196 10.82 19.29 -21.55
C ARG A 196 10.80 20.64 -22.27
N VAL A 197 9.72 21.43 -22.13
CA VAL A 197 9.70 22.83 -22.59
C VAL A 197 10.77 23.65 -21.87
N LEU A 198 10.91 23.49 -20.55
CA LEU A 198 11.95 24.16 -19.77
C LEU A 198 13.35 23.81 -20.28
N GLU A 199 13.64 22.50 -20.42
CA GLU A 199 14.93 22.00 -20.90
C GLU A 199 15.28 22.53 -22.31
N LYS A 200 14.31 22.55 -23.21
CA LYS A 200 14.51 23.05 -24.58
C LYS A 200 14.74 24.56 -24.62
N THR A 201 14.00 25.32 -23.83
CA THR A 201 14.07 26.79 -23.81
C THR A 201 15.34 27.28 -23.11
N ALA A 202 15.76 26.62 -22.04
CA ALA A 202 16.97 26.96 -21.30
C ALA A 202 18.26 26.41 -21.92
N GLY A 203 18.18 25.46 -22.86
CA GLY A 203 19.33 24.83 -23.52
C GLY A 203 20.19 23.97 -22.59
N ARG A 204 19.65 23.54 -21.45
CA ARG A 204 20.34 22.79 -20.39
C ARG A 204 19.39 21.78 -19.76
N LYS A 205 19.94 20.73 -19.15
CA LYS A 205 19.15 19.68 -18.50
C LYS A 205 18.20 20.24 -17.45
N PHE A 206 17.01 19.67 -17.37
CA PHE A 206 15.95 20.09 -16.46
C PHE A 206 16.45 20.29 -15.00
N GLU A 207 17.14 19.31 -14.44
CA GLU A 207 17.60 19.34 -13.06
C GLU A 207 18.59 20.46 -12.76
N GLU A 208 19.45 20.79 -13.72
CA GLU A 208 20.41 21.88 -13.57
C GLU A 208 19.71 23.23 -13.56
N VAL A 209 18.71 23.38 -14.43
CA VAL A 209 17.91 24.60 -14.55
C VAL A 209 17.14 24.84 -13.25
N VAL A 210 16.43 23.83 -12.74
CA VAL A 210 15.64 23.98 -11.50
C VAL A 210 16.55 24.14 -10.27
N GLN A 211 17.69 23.44 -10.22
CA GLN A 211 18.66 23.64 -9.15
C GLN A 211 19.14 25.09 -9.09
N GLN A 212 19.55 25.66 -10.22
CA GLN A 212 20.13 26.99 -10.27
C GLN A 212 19.09 28.11 -10.14
N GLN A 213 17.93 27.98 -10.79
CA GLN A 213 16.94 29.06 -10.89
C GLN A 213 15.92 29.06 -9.75
N VAL A 214 15.73 27.92 -9.08
CA VAL A 214 14.69 27.77 -8.05
C VAL A 214 15.28 27.31 -6.71
N LEU A 215 15.95 26.16 -6.65
CA LEU A 215 16.35 25.57 -5.36
C LEU A 215 17.46 26.38 -4.66
N SER A 216 18.54 26.74 -5.39
CA SER A 216 19.65 27.49 -4.82
C SER A 216 19.26 28.91 -4.34
N PRO A 217 18.47 29.71 -5.09
CA PRO A 217 17.96 30.99 -4.60
C PRO A 217 17.08 30.88 -3.34
N LEU A 218 16.38 29.74 -3.17
CA LEU A 218 15.60 29.43 -1.99
C LEU A 218 16.43 28.91 -0.81
N GLY A 219 17.75 28.73 -0.99
CA GLY A 219 18.63 28.14 0.03
C GLY A 219 18.38 26.66 0.29
N MET A 220 17.69 25.96 -0.63
CA MET A 220 17.32 24.54 -0.52
C MET A 220 18.52 23.64 -0.88
N ASN A 221 19.60 23.76 -0.11
CA ASN A 221 20.89 23.13 -0.40
C ASN A 221 20.92 21.62 -0.11
N SER A 222 19.90 21.09 0.59
CA SER A 222 19.75 19.65 0.85
C SER A 222 18.73 19.00 -0.08
N SER A 223 18.27 19.74 -1.09
CA SER A 223 17.27 19.31 -2.05
C SER A 223 17.85 19.19 -3.45
N ALA A 224 17.42 18.17 -4.19
CA ALA A 224 17.82 17.96 -5.58
C ALA A 224 16.79 17.09 -6.31
N PHE A 225 16.72 17.20 -7.63
CA PHE A 225 15.90 16.32 -8.48
C PHE A 225 16.57 14.96 -8.79
N PHE A 226 17.73 14.73 -8.19
CA PHE A 226 18.53 13.53 -8.35
C PHE A 226 19.21 13.14 -7.02
N PRO A 227 19.42 11.84 -6.76
CA PRO A 227 19.96 11.39 -5.49
C PRO A 227 21.49 11.59 -5.42
N THR A 228 21.93 12.82 -5.17
CA THR A 228 23.34 13.15 -4.92
C THR A 228 23.88 12.40 -3.69
N PRO A 229 25.20 12.31 -3.48
CA PRO A 229 25.75 11.66 -2.28
C PRO A 229 25.22 12.24 -0.96
N GLY A 230 25.01 13.57 -0.89
CA GLY A 230 24.42 14.24 0.28
C GLY A 230 22.96 13.85 0.50
N VAL A 231 22.16 13.79 -0.57
CA VAL A 231 20.77 13.32 -0.53
C VAL A 231 20.71 11.85 -0.08
N LYS A 232 21.50 10.96 -0.69
CA LYS A 232 21.52 9.53 -0.36
C LYS A 232 21.90 9.28 1.10
N LYS A 233 22.85 10.04 1.64
CA LYS A 233 23.28 9.92 3.04
C LYS A 233 22.16 10.19 4.04
N ASN A 234 21.24 11.10 3.71
CA ASN A 234 20.18 11.55 4.60
C ASN A 234 18.78 11.03 4.21
N LEU A 235 18.68 10.20 3.16
CA LEU A 235 17.43 9.66 2.67
C LEU A 235 16.85 8.66 3.69
N ALA A 236 15.58 8.83 4.06
CA ALA A 236 14.87 7.88 4.90
C ALA A 236 14.64 6.54 4.19
N GLU A 237 14.77 5.46 4.93
CA GLU A 237 14.24 4.15 4.55
C GLU A 237 12.72 4.22 4.46
N ALA A 238 12.19 3.53 3.46
CA ALA A 238 10.80 3.65 3.04
C ALA A 238 10.18 2.29 2.81
N LEU A 239 8.94 2.13 3.26
CA LEU A 239 8.18 0.89 3.13
C LEU A 239 6.95 1.09 2.25
N MET A 240 6.75 0.13 1.36
CA MET A 240 5.49 -0.10 0.66
C MET A 240 4.70 -1.19 1.35
N TRP A 241 3.43 -1.30 0.97
CA TRP A 241 2.56 -2.34 1.49
C TRP A 241 1.49 -2.74 0.48
N SER A 242 1.13 -4.01 0.51
CA SER A 242 0.09 -4.57 -0.36
C SER A 242 -1.31 -4.39 0.21
N TRP A 243 -2.33 -4.58 -0.63
CA TRP A 243 -3.73 -4.72 -0.21
C TRP A 243 -3.88 -5.62 1.04
N GLN A 244 -3.11 -6.70 1.14
CA GLN A 244 -3.18 -7.68 2.22
C GLN A 244 -2.50 -7.24 3.51
N GLY A 245 -1.85 -6.07 3.53
CA GLY A 245 -1.10 -5.56 4.67
C GLY A 245 0.34 -6.08 4.79
N ARG A 246 0.85 -6.81 3.78
CA ARG A 246 2.28 -7.18 3.74
C ARG A 246 3.13 -5.96 3.45
N GLU A 247 4.15 -5.72 4.26
CA GLU A 247 5.11 -4.62 4.13
C GLU A 247 6.39 -5.10 3.43
N PHE A 248 6.98 -4.26 2.58
CA PHE A 248 8.23 -4.54 1.88
C PHE A 248 8.98 -3.24 1.57
N PRO A 249 10.33 -3.29 1.38
CA PRO A 249 11.11 -2.10 1.05
C PRO A 249 10.63 -1.44 -0.25
N ALA A 250 10.59 -0.11 -0.26
CA ALA A 250 10.26 0.65 -1.46
C ALA A 250 11.42 0.63 -2.47
N PRO A 251 11.16 0.50 -3.78
CA PRO A 251 12.19 0.59 -4.80
C PRO A 251 12.78 2.00 -4.91
N THR A 252 14.06 2.07 -5.30
CA THR A 252 14.85 3.32 -5.32
C THR A 252 15.23 3.80 -6.72
N PHE A 253 14.71 3.17 -7.78
CA PHE A 253 14.99 3.59 -9.16
C PHE A 253 14.47 5.01 -9.46
N GLU A 254 15.15 5.68 -10.39
CA GLU A 254 14.82 7.00 -10.91
C GLU A 254 13.74 6.94 -12.01
N LEU A 255 13.01 8.04 -12.21
CA LEU A 255 11.89 8.12 -13.15
C LEU A 255 12.25 9.00 -14.35
N GLY A 256 11.94 8.55 -15.56
CA GLY A 256 12.13 9.37 -16.77
C GLY A 256 11.27 10.64 -16.79
N MET A 257 10.17 10.66 -16.03
CA MET A 257 9.32 11.83 -15.79
C MET A 257 9.79 12.71 -14.60
N VAL A 258 11.10 12.96 -14.50
CA VAL A 258 11.77 13.76 -13.45
C VAL A 258 10.96 14.99 -12.98
N PRO A 259 10.42 15.85 -13.88
CA PRO A 259 9.71 17.08 -13.48
C PRO A 259 8.44 16.85 -12.66
N ALA A 260 7.85 15.65 -12.74
CA ALA A 260 6.56 15.34 -12.14
C ALA A 260 6.68 14.84 -10.68
N GLY A 261 7.82 14.28 -10.27
CA GLY A 261 7.88 13.58 -8.98
C GLY A 261 9.25 13.31 -8.37
N ALA A 262 10.37 13.72 -8.99
CA ALA A 262 11.70 13.29 -8.58
C ALA A 262 12.44 14.22 -7.59
N LEU A 263 11.77 15.20 -6.97
CA LEU A 263 12.39 16.03 -5.94
C LEU A 263 12.65 15.23 -4.65
N TYR A 264 13.88 15.31 -4.18
CA TYR A 264 14.30 14.91 -2.84
C TYR A 264 14.42 16.18 -1.99
N ALA A 265 13.80 16.21 -0.82
CA ALA A 265 13.89 17.37 0.07
C ALA A 265 13.64 17.00 1.54
N PRO A 266 14.29 17.68 2.50
CA PRO A 266 13.85 17.73 3.89
C PRO A 266 12.75 18.77 4.09
N VAL A 267 12.01 18.66 5.19
CA VAL A 267 10.93 19.63 5.53
C VAL A 267 11.48 21.04 5.80
N THR A 268 12.75 21.19 6.19
CA THR A 268 13.40 22.50 6.40
C THR A 268 13.58 23.29 5.10
N ASP A 269 13.90 22.60 4.00
CA ASP A 269 14.06 23.24 2.69
C ASP A 269 12.68 23.65 2.14
N LEU A 270 11.68 22.77 2.29
CA LEU A 270 10.29 23.10 1.94
C LEU A 270 9.72 24.24 2.80
N ALA A 271 10.12 24.36 4.06
CA ALA A 271 9.74 25.49 4.91
C ALA A 271 10.34 26.82 4.41
N SER A 272 11.57 26.79 3.87
CA SER A 272 12.19 27.96 3.23
C SER A 272 11.42 28.40 1.98
N PHE A 273 10.92 27.42 1.21
CA PHE A 273 10.00 27.68 0.10
C PHE A 273 8.69 28.33 0.59
N ALA A 274 8.06 27.83 1.66
CA ALA A 274 6.85 28.45 2.22
C ALA A 274 7.07 29.91 2.66
N SER A 275 8.19 30.21 3.35
CA SER A 275 8.55 31.58 3.72
C SER A 275 8.67 32.51 2.50
N CYS A 276 9.24 32.01 1.39
CA CYS A 276 9.32 32.77 0.13
C CYS A 276 7.93 33.09 -0.43
N LEU A 277 6.99 32.14 -0.38
CA LEU A 277 5.61 32.35 -0.81
C LEU A 277 4.90 33.43 0.02
N PHE A 278 5.15 33.49 1.33
CA PHE A 278 4.59 34.53 2.22
C PHE A 278 5.21 35.91 2.02
N ARG A 279 6.41 35.97 1.44
CA ARG A 279 7.08 37.20 1.02
C ARG A 279 6.81 37.57 -0.44
N GLU A 280 5.73 37.05 -1.00
CA GLU A 280 5.26 37.37 -2.35
C GLU A 280 6.30 37.03 -3.43
N GLY A 281 7.03 35.92 -3.25
CA GLY A 281 8.05 35.43 -4.18
C GLY A 281 9.47 35.89 -3.86
N LYS A 282 9.72 36.50 -2.68
CA LYS A 282 11.06 37.00 -2.29
C LYS A 282 11.67 36.19 -1.16
N LEU A 283 12.98 35.97 -1.16
CA LEU A 283 13.71 35.40 -0.04
C LEU A 283 15.10 36.03 0.09
N GLY A 284 15.36 36.71 1.21
CA GLY A 284 16.56 37.53 1.35
C GLY A 284 16.64 38.59 0.23
N ASN A 285 17.71 38.55 -0.56
CA ASN A 285 17.90 39.41 -1.73
C ASN A 285 17.45 38.75 -3.06
N ALA A 286 16.99 37.50 -3.03
CA ALA A 286 16.50 36.80 -4.22
C ALA A 286 15.01 37.09 -4.45
N GLU A 287 14.64 37.28 -5.71
CA GLU A 287 13.25 37.34 -6.18
C GLU A 287 13.01 36.14 -7.11
N LEU A 288 12.18 35.21 -6.66
CA LEU A 288 11.85 33.99 -7.37
C LEU A 288 10.83 34.25 -8.48
N LEU A 289 9.76 34.97 -8.15
CA LEU A 289 8.68 35.41 -9.06
C LEU A 289 8.15 36.76 -8.58
N LYS A 290 7.56 37.54 -9.48
CA LYS A 290 6.75 38.71 -9.14
C LYS A 290 5.46 38.29 -8.43
N LYS A 291 4.96 39.18 -7.58
CA LYS A 291 3.71 38.99 -6.83
C LYS A 291 2.53 38.63 -7.74
N GLU A 292 2.37 39.36 -8.84
CA GLU A 292 1.22 39.22 -9.74
C GLU A 292 1.20 37.83 -10.40
N THR A 293 2.39 37.34 -10.78
CA THR A 293 2.58 36.00 -11.35
C THR A 293 2.25 34.93 -10.33
N LEU A 294 2.73 35.09 -9.10
CA LEU A 294 2.45 34.16 -8.01
C LEU A 294 0.95 34.06 -7.71
N LEU A 295 0.26 35.21 -7.64
CA LEU A 295 -1.20 35.25 -7.48
C LEU A 295 -1.94 34.60 -8.65
N ALA A 296 -1.41 34.71 -9.87
CA ALA A 296 -1.96 34.01 -11.03
C ALA A 296 -1.82 32.48 -10.90
N MET A 297 -0.72 31.99 -10.33
CA MET A 297 -0.52 30.56 -10.07
C MET A 297 -1.50 30.01 -9.03
N TYR A 298 -1.86 30.80 -8.02
CA TYR A 298 -2.78 30.39 -6.95
C TYR A 298 -4.23 30.28 -7.42
N LYS A 299 -4.60 31.05 -8.44
CA LYS A 299 -5.98 31.18 -8.89
C LYS A 299 -6.45 29.91 -9.60
N PRO A 300 -7.55 29.25 -9.15
CA PRO A 300 -8.15 28.15 -9.88
C PRO A 300 -8.48 28.49 -11.32
N GLN A 301 -8.12 27.60 -12.24
CA GLN A 301 -8.29 27.77 -13.67
C GLN A 301 -9.45 26.91 -14.19
N PHE A 302 -10.14 27.38 -15.23
CA PHE A 302 -11.24 26.66 -15.88
C PHE A 302 -12.36 26.20 -14.92
N VAL A 303 -12.67 27.03 -13.93
CA VAL A 303 -13.77 26.87 -12.98
C VAL A 303 -14.80 28.00 -13.14
N PRO A 304 -16.06 27.82 -12.73
CA PRO A 304 -17.05 28.89 -12.72
C PRO A 304 -16.56 30.12 -11.94
N LYS A 305 -16.93 31.31 -12.40
CA LYS A 305 -16.55 32.57 -11.74
C LYS A 305 -16.97 32.56 -10.26
N GLY A 306 -16.05 32.93 -9.38
CA GLY A 306 -16.26 32.93 -7.92
C GLY A 306 -15.87 31.62 -7.22
N THR A 307 -15.56 30.55 -7.96
CA THR A 307 -15.03 29.30 -7.39
C THR A 307 -13.60 29.54 -6.89
N GLN A 308 -13.34 29.17 -5.63
CA GLN A 308 -12.04 29.35 -4.96
C GLN A 308 -11.25 28.04 -4.82
N GLU A 309 -11.79 26.92 -5.28
CA GLU A 309 -11.20 25.59 -5.12
C GLU A 309 -10.90 24.97 -6.50
N GLY A 310 -9.86 24.15 -6.58
CA GLY A 310 -9.40 23.50 -7.81
C GLY A 310 -7.95 23.82 -8.15
N PHE A 311 -7.50 23.31 -9.30
CA PHE A 311 -6.14 23.51 -9.77
C PHE A 311 -5.91 24.93 -10.29
N GLY A 312 -4.92 25.61 -9.72
CA GLY A 312 -4.23 26.73 -10.33
C GLY A 312 -3.12 26.26 -11.28
N LEU A 313 -2.10 27.09 -11.48
CA LEU A 313 -0.88 26.68 -12.19
C LEU A 313 0.05 26.02 -11.16
N GLY A 314 0.08 24.70 -11.13
CA GLY A 314 0.85 23.90 -10.17
C GLY A 314 0.22 23.75 -8.78
N PHE A 315 -0.39 24.80 -8.22
CA PHE A 315 -1.02 24.73 -6.90
C PHE A 315 -2.44 24.17 -6.95
N PHE A 316 -2.83 23.44 -5.91
CA PHE A 316 -4.22 23.08 -5.66
C PHE A 316 -4.81 23.98 -4.57
N ALA A 317 -5.94 24.63 -4.86
CA ALA A 317 -6.68 25.42 -3.90
C ALA A 317 -7.84 24.61 -3.29
N SER A 318 -7.94 24.66 -1.97
CA SER A 318 -8.96 24.03 -1.15
C SER A 318 -9.34 24.97 0.00
N LYS A 319 -10.17 24.51 0.95
CA LYS A 319 -10.50 25.26 2.16
C LYS A 319 -10.10 24.53 3.43
N LEU A 320 -9.68 25.30 4.43
CA LEU A 320 -9.53 24.86 5.81
C LEU A 320 -10.20 25.89 6.72
N ASP A 321 -11.31 25.48 7.34
CA ASP A 321 -12.06 26.29 8.32
C ASP A 321 -12.37 27.73 7.83
N GLY A 322 -12.73 27.85 6.55
CA GLY A 322 -13.07 29.13 5.90
C GLY A 322 -11.92 29.84 5.20
N HIS A 323 -10.67 29.45 5.46
CA HIS A 323 -9.48 30.01 4.80
C HIS A 323 -9.15 29.26 3.51
N VAL A 324 -8.64 29.99 2.51
CA VAL A 324 -8.10 29.36 1.30
C VAL A 324 -6.80 28.67 1.66
N LYS A 325 -6.77 27.35 1.49
CA LYS A 325 -5.59 26.50 1.67
C LYS A 325 -5.01 26.16 0.31
N LEU A 326 -3.77 26.59 0.09
CA LEU A 326 -2.99 26.28 -1.10
C LEU A 326 -1.95 25.22 -0.78
N GLY A 327 -1.58 24.43 -1.78
CA GLY A 327 -0.56 23.41 -1.58
C GLY A 327 -0.51 22.38 -2.68
N HIS A 328 0.19 21.30 -2.39
CA HIS A 328 0.18 20.08 -3.20
C HIS A 328 0.55 18.87 -2.32
N GLY A 329 -0.15 17.75 -2.50
CA GLY A 329 0.23 16.47 -1.88
C GLY A 329 1.27 15.72 -2.71
N GLY A 330 2.09 14.88 -2.09
CA GLY A 330 3.09 14.07 -2.78
C GLY A 330 2.90 12.59 -2.48
N ALA A 331 2.99 11.74 -3.49
CA ALA A 331 3.14 10.30 -3.34
C ALA A 331 4.31 9.85 -4.22
N MET A 332 5.15 8.99 -3.66
CA MET A 332 6.24 8.29 -4.32
C MET A 332 6.38 6.94 -3.63
N TYR A 333 7.00 5.94 -4.26
CA TYR A 333 7.21 4.65 -3.63
C TYR A 333 7.74 4.76 -2.21
N GLY A 334 6.90 4.39 -1.25
CA GLY A 334 7.25 4.42 0.17
C GLY A 334 7.28 5.80 0.80
N PHE A 335 6.75 6.84 0.16
CA PHE A 335 6.72 8.21 0.69
C PHE A 335 5.39 8.90 0.46
N ALA A 336 4.94 9.65 1.46
CA ALA A 336 3.79 10.53 1.38
C ALA A 336 4.12 11.92 1.91
N THR A 337 3.61 12.96 1.25
CA THR A 337 3.87 14.36 1.61
C THR A 337 2.57 15.16 1.59
N ASP A 338 2.43 16.07 2.54
CA ASP A 338 1.51 17.19 2.47
C ASP A 338 2.31 18.50 2.62
N PHE A 339 2.23 19.36 1.61
CA PHE A 339 2.69 20.74 1.68
C PHE A 339 1.45 21.63 1.60
N SER A 340 1.09 22.28 2.70
CA SER A 340 -0.10 23.14 2.80
C SER A 340 0.23 24.48 3.46
N PHE A 341 -0.36 25.55 2.95
CA PHE A 341 -0.23 26.89 3.53
C PHE A 341 -1.51 27.72 3.38
N LEU A 342 -1.67 28.68 4.29
CA LEU A 342 -2.75 29.66 4.35
C LEU A 342 -2.17 31.05 4.03
N PRO A 343 -2.32 31.57 2.81
CA PRO A 343 -1.66 32.80 2.38
C PRO A 343 -2.07 34.04 3.19
N ASP A 344 -3.35 34.13 3.56
CA ASP A 344 -3.92 35.26 4.31
C ASP A 344 -3.44 35.32 5.76
N LYS A 345 -3.10 34.16 6.32
CA LYS A 345 -2.61 33.99 7.70
C LYS A 345 -1.10 33.83 7.79
N LYS A 346 -0.46 33.61 6.63
CA LYS A 346 0.96 33.30 6.49
C LYS A 346 1.41 32.11 7.34
N LEU A 347 0.58 31.07 7.39
CA LEU A 347 0.86 29.84 8.14
C LEU A 347 1.09 28.67 7.19
N ALA A 348 2.12 27.87 7.40
CA ALA A 348 2.35 26.64 6.65
C ALA A 348 2.59 25.44 7.57
N ALA A 349 2.13 24.28 7.11
CA ALA A 349 2.48 22.99 7.67
C ALA A 349 2.99 22.08 6.54
N ILE A 350 4.19 21.54 6.73
CA ILE A 350 4.82 20.60 5.82
C ILE A 350 5.03 19.30 6.57
N VAL A 351 4.45 18.21 6.08
CA VAL A 351 4.55 16.88 6.70
C VAL A 351 5.02 15.88 5.64
N VAL A 352 6.05 15.10 5.95
CA VAL A 352 6.54 14.04 5.07
C VAL A 352 6.72 12.75 5.86
N ALA A 353 6.24 11.63 5.34
CA ALA A 353 6.34 10.31 5.95
C ALA A 353 6.98 9.30 4.98
N SER A 354 7.75 8.33 5.50
CA SER A 354 8.38 7.25 4.72
C SER A 354 7.58 5.95 4.70
N ARG A 355 6.27 6.10 4.42
CA ARG A 355 5.37 4.97 4.13
C ARG A 355 4.51 5.28 2.92
N ASP A 356 4.36 4.30 2.04
CA ASP A 356 3.58 4.42 0.80
C ASP A 356 2.10 4.71 1.09
N VAL A 357 1.52 5.62 0.30
CA VAL A 357 0.11 6.04 0.41
C VAL A 357 -0.29 6.51 1.82
N ALA A 358 0.66 6.96 2.65
CA ALA A 358 0.36 7.55 3.97
C ALA A 358 -0.19 9.00 3.89
N ASN A 359 -0.77 9.38 2.75
CA ASN A 359 -1.22 10.74 2.44
C ASN A 359 -2.35 11.20 3.36
N GLY A 360 -3.30 10.32 3.70
CA GLY A 360 -4.38 10.66 4.64
C GLY A 360 -3.84 11.06 6.01
N THR A 361 -2.84 10.34 6.51
CA THR A 361 -2.18 10.67 7.78
C THR A 361 -1.38 11.98 7.68
N ALA A 362 -0.58 12.16 6.61
CA ALA A 362 0.18 13.40 6.41
C ALA A 362 -0.74 14.64 6.33
N THR A 363 -1.82 14.57 5.55
CA THR A 363 -2.82 15.63 5.42
C THR A 363 -3.57 15.89 6.72
N ARG A 364 -3.91 14.84 7.49
CA ARG A 364 -4.53 14.99 8.82
C ARG A 364 -3.61 15.78 9.75
N ILE A 365 -2.35 15.38 9.86
CA ILE A 365 -1.36 16.05 10.71
C ILE A 365 -1.16 17.51 10.26
N ALA A 366 -1.06 17.76 8.95
CA ALA A 366 -0.88 19.11 8.42
C ALA A 366 -2.09 20.01 8.73
N ASN A 367 -3.32 19.51 8.53
CA ASN A 367 -4.54 20.27 8.80
C ASN A 367 -4.70 20.56 10.30
N GLU A 368 -4.48 19.57 11.18
CA GLU A 368 -4.56 19.79 12.63
C GLU A 368 -3.48 20.76 13.12
N ALA A 369 -2.26 20.67 12.57
CA ALA A 369 -1.21 21.63 12.90
C ALA A 369 -1.56 23.06 12.45
N LEU A 370 -2.11 23.23 11.25
CA LEU A 370 -2.59 24.55 10.78
C LEU A 370 -3.70 25.11 11.68
N ARG A 371 -4.66 24.28 12.10
CA ARG A 371 -5.71 24.69 13.06
C ARG A 371 -5.15 25.13 14.40
N MET A 372 -4.15 24.41 14.91
CA MET A 372 -3.45 24.76 16.14
C MET A 372 -2.69 26.09 16.02
N LEU A 373 -1.99 26.30 14.91
CA LEU A 373 -1.30 27.57 14.64
C LEU A 373 -2.30 28.73 14.49
N LEU A 374 -3.40 28.53 13.76
CA LEU A 374 -4.46 29.54 13.62
C LEU A 374 -5.02 29.97 14.99
N ALA A 375 -5.43 29.01 15.82
CA ALA A 375 -5.96 29.31 17.14
C ALA A 375 -4.93 30.02 18.02
N SER A 376 -3.67 29.57 17.97
CA SER A 376 -2.56 30.18 18.70
C SER A 376 -2.22 31.61 18.21
N GLN A 377 -2.23 31.85 16.89
CA GLN A 377 -2.00 33.16 16.28
C GLN A 377 -3.12 34.15 16.67
N GLU A 378 -4.36 33.67 16.76
CA GLU A 378 -5.53 34.49 17.09
C GLU A 378 -5.82 34.59 18.59
N GLY A 379 -5.01 33.96 19.45
CA GLY A 379 -5.23 33.93 20.90
C GLY A 379 -6.50 33.18 21.33
N LYS A 380 -7.01 32.29 20.49
CA LYS A 380 -8.20 31.45 20.75
C LYS A 380 -7.81 30.18 21.51
N PRO A 381 -8.77 29.52 22.19
CA PRO A 381 -8.55 28.19 22.74
C PRO A 381 -8.09 27.21 21.66
N LEU A 382 -7.10 26.38 21.99
CA LEU A 382 -6.60 25.36 21.07
C LEU A 382 -7.68 24.32 20.79
N PRO A 383 -7.85 23.88 19.52
CA PRO A 383 -8.79 22.82 19.18
C PRO A 383 -8.39 21.49 19.83
N ILE A 384 -9.36 20.59 20.00
CA ILE A 384 -9.11 19.25 20.54
C ILE A 384 -8.59 18.36 19.41
N LEU A 385 -7.42 17.73 19.63
CA LEU A 385 -6.90 16.72 18.71
C LEU A 385 -7.70 15.42 18.86
N MET A 386 -8.43 15.08 17.81
CA MET A 386 -9.28 13.89 17.79
C MET A 386 -8.44 12.62 17.72
N ASN A 387 -8.88 11.61 18.47
CA ASN A 387 -8.27 10.29 18.56
C ASN A 387 -9.31 9.22 18.21
N THR A 388 -8.84 8.11 17.64
CA THR A 388 -9.68 6.91 17.42
C THR A 388 -9.05 5.69 18.08
N ASP A 389 -9.89 4.74 18.48
CA ASP A 389 -9.47 3.48 19.10
C ASP A 389 -9.71 2.31 18.15
N GLY A 390 -8.94 1.23 18.33
CA GLY A 390 -9.18 -0.03 17.61
C GLY A 390 -10.53 -0.67 18.00
N LEU A 391 -11.12 -1.40 17.06
CA LEU A 391 -12.28 -2.25 17.35
C LEU A 391 -11.84 -3.57 18.01
N THR A 392 -12.68 -4.13 18.85
CA THR A 392 -12.56 -5.52 19.27
C THR A 392 -12.86 -6.47 18.10
N VAL A 393 -12.37 -7.71 18.17
CA VAL A 393 -12.65 -8.74 17.15
C VAL A 393 -14.16 -8.97 16.98
N ALA A 394 -14.91 -8.96 18.09
CA ALA A 394 -16.36 -9.12 18.06
C ALA A 394 -17.07 -7.93 17.39
N GLU A 395 -16.66 -6.69 17.69
CA GLU A 395 -17.18 -5.50 17.01
C GLU A 395 -16.88 -5.55 15.50
N ALA A 396 -15.64 -5.88 15.11
CA ALA A 396 -15.24 -5.98 13.71
C ALA A 396 -16.04 -7.05 12.94
N ARG A 397 -16.20 -8.25 13.51
CA ARG A 397 -17.03 -9.33 12.94
C ARG A 397 -18.50 -8.94 12.84
N GLY A 398 -19.03 -8.25 13.85
CA GLY A 398 -20.42 -7.75 13.84
C GLY A 398 -20.70 -6.76 12.72
N LEU A 399 -19.71 -5.93 12.38
CA LEU A 399 -19.79 -4.96 11.27
C LEU A 399 -19.62 -5.60 9.89
N ALA A 400 -18.98 -6.77 9.77
CA ALA A 400 -18.70 -7.37 8.47
C ALA A 400 -20.00 -7.63 7.67
N GLY A 401 -20.06 -7.16 6.43
CA GLY A 401 -21.22 -7.33 5.56
C GLY A 401 -21.33 -6.27 4.47
N LEU A 402 -22.35 -6.41 3.64
CA LEU A 402 -22.68 -5.48 2.58
C LEU A 402 -23.74 -4.50 3.07
N TYR A 403 -23.53 -3.20 2.86
CA TYR A 403 -24.43 -2.13 3.28
C TYR A 403 -24.93 -1.37 2.06
N ARG A 404 -26.24 -1.15 1.95
CA ARG A 404 -26.88 -0.53 0.78
C ARG A 404 -27.79 0.63 1.18
N HIS A 405 -27.82 1.66 0.34
CA HIS A 405 -28.79 2.74 0.32
C HIS A 405 -29.04 3.11 -1.15
N GLN A 406 -30.21 2.75 -1.68
CA GLN A 406 -30.54 2.91 -3.09
C GLN A 406 -29.46 2.25 -4.00
N ASP A 407 -28.84 3.02 -4.89
CA ASP A 407 -27.76 2.60 -5.79
C ASP A 407 -26.36 2.69 -5.14
N ARG A 408 -26.24 3.34 -3.98
CA ARG A 408 -25.00 3.45 -3.22
C ARG A 408 -24.84 2.26 -2.28
N TRP A 409 -23.63 1.73 -2.21
CA TRP A 409 -23.32 0.63 -1.30
C TRP A 409 -21.83 0.59 -0.96
N PHE A 410 -21.48 -0.15 0.09
CA PHE A 410 -20.12 -0.47 0.48
C PHE A 410 -20.07 -1.82 1.21
N THR A 411 -18.91 -2.46 1.21
CA THR A 411 -18.68 -3.67 2.02
C THR A 411 -17.78 -3.35 3.19
N ILE A 412 -18.09 -3.90 4.35
CA ILE A 412 -17.16 -4.00 5.49
C ILE A 412 -16.65 -5.43 5.52
N GLU A 413 -15.33 -5.59 5.43
CA GLU A 413 -14.61 -6.87 5.51
C GLU A 413 -13.95 -6.96 6.89
N GLU A 414 -14.09 -8.10 7.58
CA GLU A 414 -13.28 -8.38 8.78
C GLU A 414 -12.02 -9.12 8.36
N LEU A 415 -10.86 -8.57 8.70
CA LEU A 415 -9.55 -9.13 8.38
C LEU A 415 -8.63 -9.00 9.59
N ASN A 416 -8.27 -10.16 10.16
CA ASN A 416 -7.36 -10.26 11.30
C ASN A 416 -7.81 -9.41 12.51
N GLY A 417 -9.09 -9.49 12.84
CA GLY A 417 -9.71 -8.78 13.96
C GLY A 417 -10.01 -7.31 13.70
N ARG A 418 -9.81 -6.81 12.47
CA ARG A 418 -10.05 -5.41 12.09
C ARG A 418 -11.13 -5.29 11.04
N ALA A 419 -11.90 -4.20 11.08
CA ALA A 419 -12.94 -3.92 10.08
C ALA A 419 -12.39 -2.98 9.00
N TRP A 420 -12.63 -3.33 7.75
CA TRP A 420 -12.16 -2.60 6.58
C TRP A 420 -13.32 -2.25 5.68
N ILE A 421 -13.57 -0.96 5.46
CA ILE A 421 -14.61 -0.50 4.55
C ILE A 421 -14.07 -0.35 3.14
N LEU A 422 -14.82 -0.84 2.15
CA LEU A 422 -14.55 -0.68 0.73
C LEU A 422 -15.78 -0.11 0.03
N PRO A 423 -15.68 1.09 -0.58
CA PRO A 423 -16.79 1.66 -1.34
C PRO A 423 -17.20 0.76 -2.49
N GLY A 424 -18.49 0.71 -2.79
CA GLY A 424 -18.99 -0.21 -3.80
C GLY A 424 -18.61 0.12 -5.24
N ARG A 425 -18.33 1.39 -5.49
CA ARG A 425 -17.72 1.84 -6.73
C ARG A 425 -16.22 1.48 -6.83
N GLY A 426 -15.62 0.82 -5.85
CA GLY A 426 -14.17 0.63 -5.74
C GLY A 426 -13.45 1.85 -5.18
N GLY A 427 -12.12 1.84 -5.27
CA GLY A 427 -11.20 2.81 -4.69
C GLY A 427 -10.28 2.16 -3.67
N LEU A 428 -10.03 2.88 -2.58
CA LEU A 428 -9.19 2.44 -1.48
C LEU A 428 -10.03 1.67 -0.45
N ARG A 429 -9.44 0.63 0.12
CA ARG A 429 -9.94 -0.03 1.32
C ARG A 429 -9.37 0.68 2.55
N MET A 430 -10.23 1.00 3.52
CA MET A 430 -9.85 1.82 4.68
C MET A 430 -10.21 1.14 6.00
N GLU A 431 -9.34 1.23 7.01
CA GLU A 431 -9.63 0.67 8.35
C GLU A 431 -10.70 1.53 9.06
N LEU A 432 -11.74 0.87 9.59
CA LEU A 432 -12.71 1.49 10.48
C LEU A 432 -12.23 1.40 11.93
N ARG A 433 -12.22 2.54 12.59
CA ARG A 433 -11.85 2.70 14.00
C ARG A 433 -12.96 3.39 14.77
N LYS A 434 -12.93 3.26 16.09
CA LYS A 434 -13.95 3.78 17.00
C LYS A 434 -13.68 5.24 17.35
N GLU A 435 -14.72 6.06 17.29
CA GLU A 435 -14.75 7.43 17.81
C GLU A 435 -15.96 7.59 18.72
N GLY A 436 -15.75 7.36 20.02
CA GLY A 436 -16.86 7.26 20.98
C GLY A 436 -17.79 6.09 20.63
N LYS A 437 -19.07 6.38 20.37
CA LYS A 437 -20.06 5.37 19.90
C LYS A 437 -20.08 5.18 18.38
N ASN A 438 -19.40 6.05 17.65
CA ASN A 438 -19.42 6.10 16.19
C ASN A 438 -18.16 5.44 15.62
N LEU A 439 -18.10 5.36 14.29
CA LEU A 439 -16.98 4.82 13.54
C LEU A 439 -16.37 5.89 12.65
N ARG A 440 -15.09 5.76 12.34
CA ARG A 440 -14.40 6.62 11.38
C ARG A 440 -13.36 5.80 10.62
N CYS A 441 -13.22 6.09 9.33
CA CYS A 441 -12.04 5.61 8.59
C CYS A 441 -10.80 6.32 9.13
N ASP A 442 -9.86 5.57 9.70
CA ASP A 442 -8.64 6.16 10.25
C ASP A 442 -7.48 5.16 10.12
N ASP A 443 -6.69 5.32 9.06
CA ASP A 443 -5.54 4.46 8.72
C ASP A 443 -4.45 5.28 8.00
N PRO A 444 -3.32 4.68 7.55
CA PRO A 444 -2.30 5.43 6.83
C PRO A 444 -2.87 6.22 5.63
N VAL A 445 -3.84 5.63 4.93
CA VAL A 445 -4.39 6.13 3.65
C VAL A 445 -5.40 7.26 3.85
N SER A 446 -6.19 7.21 4.92
CA SER A 446 -7.36 8.08 5.06
C SER A 446 -7.65 8.44 6.51
N PHE A 447 -8.04 9.70 6.71
CA PHE A 447 -8.84 10.13 7.85
C PHE A 447 -10.19 10.63 7.31
N GLY A 448 -11.16 9.72 7.33
CA GLY A 448 -12.44 9.89 6.66
C GLY A 448 -13.50 10.59 7.52
N PRO A 449 -14.69 10.82 6.93
CA PRO A 449 -15.85 11.32 7.65
C PRO A 449 -16.35 10.35 8.73
N LEU A 450 -17.14 10.86 9.66
CA LEU A 450 -17.75 10.08 10.73
C LEU A 450 -18.90 9.22 10.17
N LEU A 451 -18.97 7.96 10.59
CA LEU A 451 -20.09 7.05 10.35
C LEU A 451 -20.83 6.86 11.68
N GLU A 452 -22.08 7.31 11.75
CA GLU A 452 -22.90 7.06 12.93
C GLU A 452 -23.29 5.58 12.97
N ASN A 453 -23.14 4.95 14.14
CA ASN A 453 -23.46 3.54 14.34
C ASN A 453 -24.63 3.40 15.33
N ASP A 454 -25.77 2.90 14.85
CA ASP A 454 -26.98 2.68 15.64
C ASP A 454 -27.43 1.21 15.52
N GLY A 455 -26.73 0.31 16.22
CA GLY A 455 -27.18 -1.08 16.39
C GLY A 455 -27.32 -1.90 15.10
N GLY A 456 -26.55 -1.59 14.05
CA GLY A 456 -26.58 -2.28 12.76
C GLY A 456 -27.04 -1.43 11.58
N LYS A 457 -27.56 -0.22 11.85
CA LYS A 457 -27.75 0.83 10.83
C LYS A 457 -26.54 1.75 10.84
N LEU A 458 -25.86 1.86 9.70
CA LEU A 458 -24.75 2.79 9.53
C LEU A 458 -25.25 4.02 8.80
N LYS A 459 -25.04 5.20 9.39
CA LYS A 459 -25.44 6.46 8.76
C LYS A 459 -24.21 7.22 8.29
N PHE A 460 -24.24 7.61 7.02
CA PHE A 460 -23.17 8.34 6.35
C PHE A 460 -23.77 9.49 5.52
N GLU A 461 -23.27 10.72 5.70
CA GLU A 461 -23.80 11.92 5.01
C GLU A 461 -25.32 12.11 5.18
N GLY A 462 -25.85 11.81 6.37
CA GLY A 462 -27.30 11.88 6.63
C GLY A 462 -28.09 10.67 6.12
N GLN A 463 -27.50 9.79 5.31
CA GLN A 463 -28.17 8.64 4.70
C GLN A 463 -27.95 7.36 5.49
N VAL A 464 -29.01 6.59 5.69
CA VAL A 464 -28.97 5.30 6.39
C VAL A 464 -28.69 4.18 5.39
N TYR A 465 -27.66 3.40 5.66
CA TYR A 465 -27.30 2.20 4.93
C TYR A 465 -27.68 0.97 5.74
N GLU A 466 -28.45 0.09 5.12
CA GLU A 466 -28.92 -1.14 5.74
C GLU A 466 -28.00 -2.30 5.37
N LYS A 467 -27.68 -3.13 6.37
CA LYS A 467 -26.93 -4.37 6.16
C LYS A 467 -27.80 -5.33 5.34
N ALA A 468 -27.35 -5.68 4.15
CA ALA A 468 -28.03 -6.63 3.29
C ALA A 468 -28.09 -8.01 3.96
N VAL A 469 -29.23 -8.70 3.81
CA VAL A 469 -29.39 -10.10 4.23
C VAL A 469 -28.37 -10.96 3.48
N GLN A 470 -27.85 -12.00 4.16
CA GLN A 470 -26.82 -12.90 3.66
C GLN A 470 -27.06 -13.28 2.19
N GLU A 471 -26.15 -12.85 1.32
CA GLU A 471 -26.28 -13.09 -0.11
C GLU A 471 -26.09 -14.58 -0.41
N LYS A 472 -26.79 -15.05 -1.45
CA LYS A 472 -26.48 -16.35 -2.08
C LYS A 472 -24.98 -16.36 -2.46
N PRO A 473 -24.36 -17.55 -2.55
CA PRO A 473 -22.97 -17.65 -3.02
C PRO A 473 -22.78 -16.84 -4.32
N PRO A 474 -21.63 -16.16 -4.50
CA PRO A 474 -21.35 -15.40 -5.72
C PRO A 474 -21.57 -16.24 -6.98
N ALA A 475 -22.14 -15.62 -8.01
CA ALA A 475 -22.34 -16.27 -9.29
C ALA A 475 -21.00 -16.77 -9.89
N PRO A 476 -21.01 -17.84 -10.69
CA PRO A 476 -19.80 -18.29 -11.38
C PRO A 476 -19.20 -17.19 -12.27
N CYS A 477 -17.88 -17.05 -12.25
CA CYS A 477 -17.15 -16.13 -13.13
C CYS A 477 -17.32 -16.58 -14.60
N PRO A 478 -17.69 -15.66 -15.53
CA PRO A 478 -17.78 -15.97 -16.95
C PRO A 478 -16.48 -16.55 -17.53
N GLU A 479 -16.58 -17.65 -18.31
CA GLU A 479 -15.41 -18.35 -18.88
C GLU A 479 -14.51 -17.45 -19.73
N ARG A 480 -15.11 -16.52 -20.49
CA ARG A 480 -14.36 -15.56 -21.33
C ARG A 480 -13.34 -14.71 -20.57
N TRP A 481 -13.54 -14.54 -19.25
CA TRP A 481 -12.64 -13.79 -18.38
C TRP A 481 -11.56 -14.65 -17.72
N HIS A 482 -11.66 -15.98 -17.73
CA HIS A 482 -10.72 -16.85 -17.01
C HIS A 482 -9.27 -16.62 -17.45
N GLY A 483 -9.05 -16.48 -18.76
CA GLY A 483 -7.71 -16.20 -19.30
C GLY A 483 -7.19 -14.78 -19.03
N LEU A 484 -8.02 -13.86 -18.56
CA LEU A 484 -7.66 -12.47 -18.21
C LEU A 484 -7.32 -12.31 -16.73
N ILE A 485 -7.93 -13.09 -15.85
CA ILE A 485 -7.68 -13.04 -14.40
C ILE A 485 -6.26 -13.51 -14.12
N GLY A 486 -5.52 -12.74 -13.31
CA GLY A 486 -4.14 -13.03 -12.93
C GLY A 486 -3.33 -11.79 -12.60
N GLU A 487 -2.04 -12.00 -12.39
CA GLU A 487 -1.05 -11.00 -12.03
C GLU A 487 -0.22 -10.55 -13.23
N TYR A 488 0.05 -9.25 -13.30
CA TYR A 488 0.80 -8.64 -14.38
C TYR A 488 1.78 -7.58 -13.82
N GLY A 489 2.90 -7.37 -14.50
CA GLY A 489 3.86 -6.33 -14.15
C GLY A 489 5.13 -6.88 -13.53
N TRP A 490 5.56 -6.22 -12.45
CA TRP A 490 6.83 -6.47 -11.76
C TRP A 490 6.58 -6.81 -10.29
N ASP A 491 7.55 -7.46 -9.63
CA ASP A 491 7.44 -7.84 -8.22
C ASP A 491 7.28 -6.62 -7.28
N HIS A 492 7.78 -5.44 -7.67
CA HIS A 492 7.60 -4.19 -6.92
C HIS A 492 6.32 -3.43 -7.24
N ASN A 493 5.59 -3.82 -8.29
CA ASN A 493 4.33 -3.20 -8.69
C ASN A 493 3.45 -4.17 -9.50
N ILE A 494 2.71 -5.01 -8.78
CA ILE A 494 1.82 -6.01 -9.37
C ILE A 494 0.46 -5.39 -9.66
N LEU A 495 0.01 -5.51 -10.90
CA LEU A 495 -1.36 -5.30 -11.33
C LEU A 495 -2.14 -6.62 -11.21
N TYR A 496 -3.16 -6.66 -10.36
CA TYR A 496 -4.07 -7.81 -10.31
C TYR A 496 -5.30 -7.52 -11.15
N ILE A 497 -5.62 -8.44 -12.06
CA ILE A 497 -6.92 -8.53 -12.70
C ILE A 497 -7.71 -9.64 -12.01
N LEU A 498 -8.81 -9.27 -11.38
CA LEU A 498 -9.61 -10.19 -10.55
C LEU A 498 -11.09 -10.02 -10.84
N GLU A 499 -11.87 -11.06 -10.62
CA GLU A 499 -13.34 -10.96 -10.70
C GLU A 499 -13.90 -10.65 -9.31
N ARG A 500 -14.75 -9.62 -9.22
CA ARG A 500 -15.49 -9.27 -8.01
C ARG A 500 -16.82 -8.61 -8.41
N GLN A 501 -17.91 -9.13 -7.86
CA GLN A 501 -19.28 -8.65 -8.03
C GLN A 501 -19.71 -8.62 -9.49
N GLY A 502 -19.35 -9.67 -10.23
CA GLY A 502 -19.76 -9.81 -11.62
C GLY A 502 -19.07 -8.83 -12.57
N LYS A 503 -17.95 -8.20 -12.14
CA LYS A 503 -17.08 -7.38 -12.99
C LYS A 503 -15.64 -7.82 -12.84
N LEU A 504 -14.85 -7.64 -13.91
CA LEU A 504 -13.40 -7.57 -13.75
C LEU A 504 -13.03 -6.28 -13.03
N GLN A 505 -12.03 -6.38 -12.16
CA GLN A 505 -11.48 -5.25 -11.43
C GLN A 505 -9.97 -5.24 -11.58
N ALA A 506 -9.40 -4.04 -11.66
CA ALA A 506 -7.97 -3.81 -11.64
C ALA A 506 -7.55 -3.31 -10.25
N LEU A 507 -6.77 -4.11 -9.52
CA LEU A 507 -6.05 -3.67 -8.34
C LEU A 507 -4.65 -3.22 -8.78
N ILE A 508 -4.41 -1.91 -8.78
CA ILE A 508 -3.20 -1.27 -9.29
C ILE A 508 -2.55 -0.42 -8.20
N GLU A 509 -1.22 -0.27 -8.26
CA GLU A 509 -0.42 0.44 -7.24
C GLU A 509 -0.72 -0.11 -5.83
N TRP A 510 -0.88 -1.44 -5.73
CA TRP A 510 -1.11 -2.22 -4.52
C TRP A 510 -2.41 -1.98 -3.74
N VAL A 511 -3.03 -0.81 -3.85
CA VAL A 511 -4.14 -0.40 -2.96
C VAL A 511 -5.38 0.14 -3.69
N PHE A 512 -5.29 0.51 -4.97
CA PHE A 512 -6.42 1.07 -5.71
C PHE A 512 -7.16 0.01 -6.51
N LEU A 513 -8.41 -0.24 -6.14
CA LEU A 513 -9.27 -1.22 -6.80
C LEU A 513 -10.30 -0.54 -7.71
N TYR A 514 -10.20 -0.74 -9.02
CA TYR A 514 -11.11 -0.14 -9.99
C TYR A 514 -12.04 -1.18 -10.64
N PRO A 515 -13.37 -1.06 -10.53
CA PRO A 515 -14.28 -1.87 -11.34
C PRO A 515 -14.19 -1.45 -12.80
N LEU A 516 -14.02 -2.42 -13.68
CA LEU A 516 -13.84 -2.19 -15.10
C LEU A 516 -15.16 -2.38 -15.87
N GLU A 517 -15.35 -1.60 -16.92
CA GLU A 517 -16.46 -1.78 -17.86
C GLU A 517 -15.96 -2.50 -19.12
N GLU A 518 -16.60 -3.64 -19.46
CA GLU A 518 -16.27 -4.41 -20.66
C GLU A 518 -16.70 -3.64 -21.92
N VAL A 519 -15.74 -3.23 -22.75
CA VAL A 519 -15.98 -2.54 -24.03
C VAL A 519 -16.02 -3.56 -25.17
N SER A 520 -15.12 -4.53 -25.12
CA SER A 520 -15.05 -5.69 -26.03
C SER A 520 -14.31 -6.83 -25.30
N PRO A 521 -14.22 -8.06 -25.86
CA PRO A 521 -13.67 -9.22 -25.15
C PRO A 521 -12.28 -9.03 -24.52
N ASP A 522 -11.45 -8.15 -25.09
CA ASP A 522 -10.08 -7.87 -24.65
C ASP A 522 -9.84 -6.39 -24.32
N VAL A 523 -10.89 -5.57 -24.29
CA VAL A 523 -10.78 -4.14 -24.01
C VAL A 523 -11.75 -3.75 -22.90
N PHE A 524 -11.22 -3.15 -21.85
CA PHE A 524 -11.98 -2.74 -20.67
C PHE A 524 -11.70 -1.28 -20.37
N ALA A 525 -12.73 -0.49 -20.10
CA ALA A 525 -12.56 0.90 -19.68
C ALA A 525 -12.41 0.98 -18.16
N PHE A 526 -11.51 1.85 -17.71
CA PHE A 526 -11.54 2.31 -16.32
C PHE A 526 -12.82 3.11 -16.06
N PRO A 527 -13.29 3.16 -14.80
CA PRO A 527 -14.48 3.92 -14.47
C PRO A 527 -14.24 5.42 -14.64
N ASP A 528 -15.31 6.21 -14.69
CA ASP A 528 -15.24 7.65 -14.95
C ASP A 528 -14.78 8.50 -13.74
N PHE A 529 -14.03 7.89 -12.81
CA PHE A 529 -13.46 8.53 -11.63
C PHE A 529 -12.06 7.95 -11.30
N GLY A 530 -11.39 8.54 -10.31
CA GLY A 530 -10.07 8.09 -9.87
C GLY A 530 -8.96 8.50 -10.81
N LEU A 531 -7.82 7.82 -10.76
CA LEU A 531 -6.60 8.27 -11.45
C LEU A 531 -6.58 7.95 -12.96
N TYR A 532 -7.39 6.98 -13.41
CA TYR A 532 -7.32 6.41 -14.76
C TYR A 532 -8.57 6.67 -15.62
N HIS A 533 -9.46 7.56 -15.21
CA HIS A 533 -10.69 7.86 -15.96
C HIS A 533 -10.40 8.30 -17.40
N GLY A 534 -11.16 7.76 -18.35
CA GLY A 534 -10.95 7.98 -19.80
C GLY A 534 -9.91 7.04 -20.44
N GLU A 535 -9.21 6.24 -19.66
CA GLU A 535 -8.22 5.27 -20.15
C GLU A 535 -8.79 3.83 -20.18
N LYS A 536 -8.04 2.91 -20.79
CA LYS A 536 -8.47 1.53 -21.01
C LYS A 536 -7.39 0.52 -20.62
N LEU A 537 -7.81 -0.71 -20.38
CA LEU A 537 -6.99 -1.92 -20.40
C LEU A 537 -7.18 -2.61 -21.74
N VAL A 538 -6.08 -3.01 -22.36
CA VAL A 538 -6.07 -3.77 -23.62
C VAL A 538 -5.25 -5.04 -23.43
N PHE A 539 -5.92 -6.18 -23.46
CA PHE A 539 -5.29 -7.48 -23.28
C PHE A 539 -4.75 -8.01 -24.61
N GLN A 540 -3.62 -8.72 -24.54
CA GLN A 540 -3.15 -9.55 -25.65
C GLN A 540 -3.07 -10.98 -25.17
N ARG A 541 -3.60 -11.92 -25.95
CA ARG A 541 -3.65 -13.34 -25.58
C ARG A 541 -2.68 -14.19 -26.39
N HIS A 542 -2.32 -15.33 -25.83
CA HIS A 542 -1.84 -16.48 -26.59
C HIS A 542 -3.02 -17.16 -27.31
N ALA A 543 -2.70 -18.05 -28.26
CA ALA A 543 -3.71 -18.88 -28.93
C ALA A 543 -4.52 -19.76 -27.96
N SER A 544 -3.98 -20.06 -26.77
CA SER A 544 -4.68 -20.79 -25.70
C SER A 544 -5.80 -19.99 -25.02
N GLY A 545 -5.97 -18.70 -25.35
CA GLY A 545 -6.92 -17.81 -24.68
C GLY A 545 -6.40 -17.20 -23.37
N LYS A 546 -5.20 -17.58 -22.89
CA LYS A 546 -4.57 -16.94 -21.72
C LYS A 546 -3.88 -15.65 -22.14
N ALA A 547 -4.13 -14.56 -21.41
CA ALA A 547 -3.47 -13.28 -21.64
C ALA A 547 -1.97 -13.39 -21.37
N LYS A 548 -1.13 -12.90 -22.30
CA LYS A 548 0.33 -12.83 -22.16
C LYS A 548 0.78 -11.51 -21.51
N GLN A 549 0.00 -10.46 -21.70
CA GLN A 549 0.22 -9.13 -21.16
C GLN A 549 -1.08 -8.31 -21.21
N VAL A 550 -1.10 -7.21 -20.48
CA VAL A 550 -2.14 -6.18 -20.55
C VAL A 550 -1.47 -4.83 -20.65
N GLU A 551 -1.93 -4.00 -21.59
CA GLU A 551 -1.63 -2.58 -21.59
C GLU A 551 -2.65 -1.87 -20.70
N ALA A 552 -2.23 -1.30 -19.58
CA ALA A 552 -3.07 -0.48 -18.72
C ALA A 552 -2.53 0.95 -18.75
N ALA A 553 -3.36 1.92 -19.13
CA ALA A 553 -2.94 3.33 -19.21
C ALA A 553 -1.72 3.56 -20.13
N LYS A 554 -1.66 2.83 -21.25
CA LYS A 554 -0.53 2.81 -22.20
C LYS A 554 0.80 2.30 -21.65
N VAL A 555 0.79 1.70 -20.46
CA VAL A 555 1.93 0.97 -19.88
C VAL A 555 1.69 -0.53 -20.02
N VAL A 556 2.69 -1.28 -20.49
CA VAL A 556 2.56 -2.72 -20.73
C VAL A 556 2.99 -3.51 -19.50
N PHE A 557 2.04 -4.23 -18.89
CA PHE A 557 2.26 -5.16 -17.80
C PHE A 557 2.27 -6.59 -18.34
N LYS A 558 3.44 -7.25 -18.31
CA LYS A 558 3.58 -8.66 -18.73
C LYS A 558 2.95 -9.57 -17.69
N ARG A 559 2.28 -10.65 -18.11
CA ARG A 559 1.73 -11.62 -17.16
C ARG A 559 2.87 -12.28 -16.36
N ILE A 560 2.70 -12.33 -15.04
CA ILE A 560 3.61 -13.04 -14.14
C ILE A 560 3.31 -14.54 -14.24
N LYS A 561 4.35 -15.36 -14.39
CA LYS A 561 4.22 -16.81 -14.39
C LYS A 561 4.25 -17.29 -12.94
N LEU A 562 3.15 -17.87 -12.48
CA LEU A 562 3.06 -18.49 -11.16
C LEU A 562 3.05 -20.02 -11.33
N ASP A 563 3.95 -20.70 -10.62
CA ASP A 563 3.98 -22.16 -10.61
C ASP A 563 2.74 -22.69 -9.86
N GLY A 564 2.05 -23.69 -10.43
CA GLY A 564 0.80 -24.23 -9.90
C GLY A 564 -0.48 -23.49 -10.32
N GLU A 565 -0.37 -22.37 -11.05
CA GLU A 565 -1.53 -21.63 -11.58
C GLU A 565 -2.37 -22.44 -12.57
N ASP A 566 -1.77 -23.42 -13.24
CA ASP A 566 -2.46 -24.35 -14.16
C ASP A 566 -3.17 -25.51 -13.42
N GLY A 567 -3.19 -25.48 -12.09
CA GLY A 567 -3.80 -26.51 -11.25
C GLY A 567 -2.92 -27.74 -11.02
N LYS A 568 -1.68 -27.76 -11.54
CA LYS A 568 -0.70 -28.77 -11.17
C LYS A 568 -0.16 -28.52 -9.78
N THR A 569 0.21 -29.59 -9.10
CA THR A 569 0.91 -29.50 -7.82
C THR A 569 2.25 -28.80 -8.02
N PHE A 570 2.50 -27.76 -7.22
CA PHE A 570 3.79 -27.09 -7.16
C PHE A 570 4.88 -28.10 -6.78
N THR A 571 6.07 -27.99 -7.36
CA THR A 571 7.21 -28.88 -7.05
C THR A 571 8.50 -28.08 -7.00
N LEU A 572 9.37 -28.39 -6.04
CA LEU A 572 10.71 -27.85 -5.94
C LEU A 572 11.78 -28.95 -6.03
N ALA A 573 12.95 -28.59 -6.53
CA ALA A 573 14.12 -29.47 -6.49
C ALA A 573 14.78 -29.38 -5.11
N PRO A 574 14.92 -30.48 -4.36
CA PRO A 574 15.49 -30.43 -3.02
C PRO A 574 17.00 -30.13 -3.07
N ARG A 575 17.49 -29.34 -2.11
CA ARG A 575 18.92 -29.00 -1.98
C ARG A 575 19.85 -30.21 -1.77
N LYS A 576 19.30 -31.33 -1.30
CA LYS A 576 19.99 -32.61 -1.11
C LYS A 576 19.05 -33.76 -1.51
N PRO A 577 19.58 -34.93 -1.90
CA PRO A 577 18.76 -36.11 -2.14
C PRO A 577 17.86 -36.43 -0.94
N VAL A 578 16.57 -36.68 -1.18
CA VAL A 578 15.57 -36.89 -0.11
C VAL A 578 15.95 -38.05 0.81
N GLU A 579 16.58 -39.11 0.29
CA GLU A 579 17.07 -40.24 1.09
C GLU A 579 18.13 -39.83 2.11
N GLN A 580 19.07 -38.96 1.72
CA GLN A 580 20.10 -38.46 2.65
C GLN A 580 19.47 -37.58 3.73
N LEU A 581 18.48 -36.75 3.36
CA LEU A 581 17.72 -35.96 4.31
C LEU A 581 16.97 -36.87 5.30
N ARG A 582 16.40 -37.98 4.82
CA ARG A 582 15.66 -38.94 5.65
C ARG A 582 16.57 -39.59 6.67
N GLU A 583 17.71 -40.12 6.24
CA GLU A 583 18.70 -40.74 7.13
C GLU A 583 19.26 -39.76 8.18
N ALA A 584 19.49 -38.51 7.79
CA ALA A 584 19.96 -37.47 8.71
C ALA A 584 18.86 -37.09 9.72
N ALA A 585 17.62 -36.92 9.26
CA ALA A 585 16.51 -36.51 10.11
C ALA A 585 16.07 -37.60 11.11
N LEU A 586 16.10 -38.88 10.71
CA LEU A 586 15.79 -40.00 11.60
C LEU A 586 16.84 -40.21 12.72
N ARG A 587 18.10 -39.82 12.48
CA ARG A 587 19.16 -39.82 13.51
C ARG A 587 19.10 -38.62 14.44
N ALA A 588 18.44 -37.54 14.02
CA ALA A 588 18.31 -36.33 14.80
C ALA A 588 17.21 -36.47 15.88
N LYS A 589 17.27 -35.62 16.90
CA LYS A 589 16.27 -35.55 17.96
C LYS A 589 15.55 -34.20 17.90
N PRO A 590 14.23 -34.16 18.18
CA PRO A 590 13.52 -32.90 18.31
C PRO A 590 14.13 -32.02 19.41
N PRO A 591 13.93 -30.70 19.35
CA PRO A 591 14.29 -29.78 20.43
C PRO A 591 13.75 -30.28 21.78
N LEU A 592 14.59 -30.21 22.81
CA LEU A 592 14.18 -30.57 24.17
C LEU A 592 13.25 -29.49 24.72
N GLU A 593 12.02 -29.86 25.05
CA GLU A 593 11.09 -28.98 25.74
C GLU A 593 10.82 -29.45 27.17
N LYS A 594 10.67 -28.49 28.08
CA LYS A 594 10.23 -28.72 29.46
C LYS A 594 9.07 -27.79 29.74
N GLY A 595 7.97 -28.34 30.23
CA GLY A 595 6.78 -27.57 30.59
C GLY A 595 5.68 -28.50 31.10
N PRO A 596 4.65 -27.97 31.77
CA PRO A 596 3.49 -28.75 32.18
C PRO A 596 2.65 -29.09 30.94
N PHE A 597 3.04 -30.16 30.23
CA PHE A 597 2.34 -30.61 29.04
C PHE A 597 1.10 -31.43 29.38
N LYS A 598 0.04 -31.24 28.60
CA LYS A 598 -1.13 -32.12 28.62
C LYS A 598 -0.75 -33.53 28.14
N PRO A 599 -1.50 -34.57 28.58
CA PRO A 599 -1.38 -35.90 28.00
C PRO A 599 -1.57 -35.85 26.47
N VAL A 600 -0.73 -36.60 25.76
CA VAL A 600 -0.79 -36.72 24.30
C VAL A 600 -1.82 -37.79 23.95
N GLU A 601 -2.84 -37.42 23.20
CA GLU A 601 -3.88 -38.32 22.72
C GLU A 601 -4.18 -38.04 21.24
N LEU A 602 -3.44 -38.71 20.36
CA LEU A 602 -3.62 -38.61 18.92
C LEU A 602 -4.81 -39.48 18.46
N ALA A 603 -5.95 -38.82 18.22
CA ALA A 603 -7.17 -39.42 17.69
C ALA A 603 -7.07 -39.58 16.17
N ASP A 604 -7.44 -40.76 15.66
CA ASP A 604 -7.54 -41.04 14.23
C ASP A 604 -8.80 -40.39 13.65
N LEU A 605 -8.63 -39.46 12.72
CA LEU A 605 -9.75 -38.68 12.17
C LEU A 605 -10.76 -39.54 11.42
N GLU A 606 -10.35 -40.64 10.79
CA GLU A 606 -11.27 -41.55 10.11
C GLU A 606 -12.26 -42.18 11.09
N LYS A 607 -11.80 -42.48 12.31
CA LYS A 607 -12.64 -43.02 13.40
C LYS A 607 -13.49 -41.95 14.07
N VAL A 608 -13.04 -40.69 14.10
CA VAL A 608 -13.78 -39.57 14.68
C VAL A 608 -15.00 -39.22 13.85
N ASN A 609 -14.86 -39.14 12.52
CA ASN A 609 -16.01 -38.97 11.62
C ASN A 609 -15.71 -39.59 10.24
N PRO A 610 -16.46 -40.64 9.83
CA PRO A 610 -16.23 -41.30 8.53
C PRO A 610 -16.61 -40.43 7.33
N SER A 611 -17.20 -39.24 7.55
CA SER A 611 -17.51 -38.28 6.48
C SER A 611 -16.31 -37.45 6.03
N PHE A 612 -15.21 -37.47 6.80
CA PHE A 612 -13.97 -36.84 6.37
C PHE A 612 -13.41 -37.53 5.13
N ARG A 613 -12.83 -36.73 4.24
CA ARG A 613 -12.07 -37.25 3.10
C ARG A 613 -10.60 -36.96 3.29
N PHE A 614 -9.77 -37.83 2.73
CA PHE A 614 -8.33 -37.78 2.91
C PHE A 614 -7.65 -37.77 1.55
N ASP A 615 -6.76 -36.80 1.36
CA ASP A 615 -5.78 -36.74 0.30
C ASP A 615 -4.45 -36.42 0.98
N ILE A 616 -3.93 -37.36 1.78
CA ILE A 616 -2.75 -37.12 2.61
C ILE A 616 -1.51 -36.99 1.72
N ARG A 617 -1.14 -35.75 1.43
CA ARG A 617 -0.22 -35.38 0.34
C ARG A 617 1.17 -35.96 0.52
N TYR A 618 1.60 -36.05 1.77
CA TYR A 618 2.90 -36.58 2.15
C TYR A 618 2.91 -38.12 2.29
N ALA A 619 1.78 -38.81 2.13
CA ALA A 619 1.76 -40.28 1.95
C ALA A 619 1.97 -40.70 0.48
N GLY A 620 1.88 -39.76 -0.46
CA GLY A 620 2.05 -39.98 -1.89
C GLY A 620 3.20 -39.18 -2.51
N LYS A 621 3.24 -39.14 -3.85
CA LYS A 621 4.17 -38.28 -4.63
C LYS A 621 3.55 -36.93 -5.02
N ASN A 622 2.31 -36.68 -4.63
CA ASN A 622 1.57 -35.49 -5.04
C ASN A 622 1.80 -34.32 -4.07
N ASN A 623 3.06 -33.95 -3.86
CA ASN A 623 3.49 -32.89 -2.94
C ASN A 623 4.69 -32.12 -3.50
N PHE A 624 5.10 -31.05 -2.82
CA PHE A 624 6.16 -30.17 -3.30
C PHE A 624 7.55 -30.81 -3.47
N LEU A 625 7.80 -32.00 -2.91
CA LEU A 625 9.04 -32.77 -3.08
C LEU A 625 8.89 -34.03 -3.94
N SER A 626 7.70 -34.24 -4.50
CA SER A 626 7.38 -35.39 -5.37
C SER A 626 7.72 -36.77 -4.77
N THR A 627 7.74 -36.87 -3.43
CA THR A 627 8.25 -38.05 -2.70
C THR A 627 7.35 -38.37 -1.50
N PRO A 628 7.09 -39.64 -1.16
CA PRO A 628 6.38 -39.99 0.07
C PRO A 628 7.27 -39.79 1.32
N PHE A 629 6.66 -39.26 2.38
CA PHE A 629 7.25 -39.08 3.71
C PHE A 629 6.49 -39.85 4.80
N TYR A 630 5.23 -40.21 4.56
CA TYR A 630 4.44 -41.04 5.46
C TYR A 630 4.27 -42.45 4.90
N THR A 631 4.17 -43.43 5.80
CA THR A 631 3.95 -44.85 5.47
C THR A 631 2.47 -45.20 5.31
N SER A 632 1.56 -44.30 5.70
CA SER A 632 0.10 -44.46 5.55
C SER A 632 -0.58 -43.13 5.27
N ALA A 633 -1.73 -43.16 4.61
CA ALA A 633 -2.57 -41.99 4.32
C ALA A 633 -3.60 -41.71 5.44
N ARG A 634 -3.23 -41.95 6.70
CA ARG A 634 -4.05 -41.66 7.88
C ARG A 634 -3.80 -40.22 8.34
N ALA A 635 -4.72 -39.66 9.14
CA ALA A 635 -4.55 -38.34 9.74
C ALA A 635 -4.92 -38.37 11.21
N PHE A 636 -4.11 -37.70 12.03
CA PHE A 636 -4.30 -37.67 13.48
C PHE A 636 -4.26 -36.25 14.02
N LEU A 637 -5.06 -35.98 15.04
CA LEU A 637 -5.01 -34.74 15.82
C LEU A 637 -5.11 -35.05 17.31
N GLN A 638 -4.67 -34.14 18.17
CA GLN A 638 -5.02 -34.20 19.58
C GLN A 638 -6.55 -34.26 19.73
N ARG A 639 -7.06 -35.11 20.63
CA ARG A 639 -8.51 -35.32 20.81
C ARG A 639 -9.34 -34.03 20.81
N PRO A 640 -9.00 -32.97 21.59
CA PRO A 640 -9.78 -31.73 21.57
C PRO A 640 -9.82 -31.02 20.21
N ALA A 641 -8.72 -31.09 19.44
CA ALA A 641 -8.66 -30.56 18.09
C ALA A 641 -9.47 -31.40 17.10
N ALA A 642 -9.44 -32.73 17.22
CA ALA A 642 -10.26 -33.64 16.42
C ALA A 642 -11.77 -33.42 16.66
N ASP A 643 -12.18 -33.26 17.93
CA ASP A 643 -13.58 -32.99 18.28
C ASP A 643 -14.03 -31.62 17.78
N ALA A 644 -13.14 -30.62 17.81
CA ALA A 644 -13.39 -29.31 17.23
C ALA A 644 -13.57 -29.39 15.71
N LEU A 645 -12.69 -30.11 15.02
CA LEU A 645 -12.78 -30.32 13.58
C LEU A 645 -14.08 -31.04 13.20
N ASN A 646 -14.53 -32.00 14.01
CA ASN A 646 -15.81 -32.67 13.83
C ASN A 646 -16.99 -31.69 13.89
N ARG A 647 -16.99 -30.72 14.83
CA ARG A 647 -18.01 -29.67 14.88
C ARG A 647 -17.99 -28.78 13.64
N VAL A 648 -16.80 -28.47 13.10
CA VAL A 648 -16.68 -27.75 11.82
C VAL A 648 -17.30 -28.55 10.67
N GLN A 649 -17.02 -29.86 10.59
CA GLN A 649 -17.59 -30.75 9.59
C GLN A 649 -19.13 -30.78 9.64
N GLU A 650 -19.73 -30.86 10.83
CA GLU A 650 -21.19 -30.84 10.98
C GLU A 650 -21.79 -29.46 10.62
N GLN A 651 -21.11 -28.36 10.95
CA GLN A 651 -21.53 -27.02 10.55
C GLN A 651 -21.55 -26.85 9.02
N LEU A 652 -20.50 -27.30 8.33
CA LEU A 652 -20.36 -27.15 6.88
C LEU A 652 -21.29 -28.07 6.08
N LYS A 653 -21.69 -29.22 6.64
CA LYS A 653 -22.66 -30.12 6.01
C LYS A 653 -23.98 -29.42 5.68
N SER A 654 -24.45 -28.56 6.59
CA SER A 654 -25.67 -27.75 6.38
C SER A 654 -25.56 -26.78 5.19
N GLN A 655 -24.34 -26.48 4.75
CA GLN A 655 -24.04 -25.58 3.63
C GLN A 655 -23.64 -26.34 2.36
N GLY A 656 -23.74 -27.67 2.36
CA GLY A 656 -23.44 -28.52 1.20
C GLY A 656 -21.96 -28.87 1.03
N PHE A 657 -21.13 -28.65 2.05
CA PHE A 657 -19.69 -28.91 2.00
C PHE A 657 -19.24 -29.92 3.04
N GLY A 658 -18.18 -30.66 2.74
CA GLY A 658 -17.42 -31.46 3.69
C GLY A 658 -15.93 -31.11 3.67
N LEU A 659 -15.16 -31.66 4.61
CA LEU A 659 -13.73 -31.39 4.74
C LEU A 659 -12.88 -32.48 4.05
N LEU A 660 -11.92 -32.02 3.24
CA LEU A 660 -10.87 -32.83 2.63
C LEU A 660 -9.54 -32.46 3.28
N ILE A 661 -8.92 -33.44 3.95
CA ILE A 661 -7.71 -33.26 4.75
C ILE A 661 -6.48 -33.61 3.91
N PHE A 662 -5.51 -32.69 3.88
CA PHE A 662 -4.23 -32.83 3.18
C PHE A 662 -3.08 -33.21 4.12
N ASP A 663 -3.08 -32.66 5.34
CA ASP A 663 -2.13 -33.01 6.39
C ASP A 663 -2.71 -32.72 7.79
N ALA A 664 -2.19 -33.39 8.82
CA ALA A 664 -2.57 -33.19 10.22
C ALA A 664 -1.34 -33.37 11.12
N TYR A 665 -1.28 -34.39 11.97
CA TYR A 665 -0.05 -34.72 12.69
C TYR A 665 1.10 -35.03 11.72
N ARG A 666 2.16 -34.21 11.78
CA ARG A 666 3.42 -34.40 11.03
C ARG A 666 4.52 -34.75 12.02
N PRO A 667 5.25 -35.87 11.89
CA PRO A 667 6.40 -36.15 12.73
C PRO A 667 7.50 -35.08 12.57
N TRP A 668 8.16 -34.70 13.66
CA TRP A 668 9.20 -33.65 13.64
C TRP A 668 10.31 -33.89 12.61
N HIS A 669 10.77 -35.13 12.42
CA HIS A 669 11.81 -35.44 11.45
C HIS A 669 11.40 -35.09 10.02
N VAL A 670 10.10 -35.16 9.67
CA VAL A 670 9.60 -34.74 8.35
C VAL A 670 9.67 -33.21 8.20
N THR A 671 9.33 -32.45 9.24
CA THR A 671 9.55 -30.98 9.25
C THR A 671 11.02 -30.64 9.00
N LYS A 672 11.94 -31.35 9.66
CA LYS A 672 13.39 -31.18 9.43
C LYS A 672 13.79 -31.47 7.99
N MET A 673 13.25 -32.52 7.38
CA MET A 673 13.49 -32.82 5.97
C MET A 673 12.99 -31.69 5.06
N PHE A 674 11.80 -31.15 5.30
CA PHE A 674 11.23 -30.05 4.51
C PHE A 674 12.11 -28.80 4.58
N TRP A 675 12.53 -28.41 5.79
CA TRP A 675 13.41 -27.27 6.01
C TRP A 675 14.76 -27.40 5.31
N GLU A 676 15.40 -28.57 5.41
CA GLU A 676 16.70 -28.82 4.78
C GLU A 676 16.62 -29.03 3.27
N ALA A 677 15.48 -29.49 2.76
CA ALA A 677 15.22 -29.60 1.33
C ALA A 677 15.01 -28.23 0.68
N ALA A 678 14.36 -27.30 1.37
CA ALA A 678 13.99 -25.99 0.85
C ALA A 678 15.16 -24.98 0.81
N GLU A 679 15.14 -24.11 -0.19
CA GLU A 679 15.94 -22.89 -0.22
C GLU A 679 15.42 -21.87 0.81
N GLU A 680 16.30 -20.97 1.25
CA GLU A 680 16.00 -19.97 2.29
C GLU A 680 14.80 -19.08 1.92
N LYS A 681 14.64 -18.74 0.64
CA LYS A 681 13.49 -17.98 0.13
C LYS A 681 12.13 -18.66 0.36
N TYR A 682 12.12 -19.99 0.57
CA TYR A 682 10.90 -20.77 0.83
C TYR A 682 10.70 -21.08 2.32
N HIS A 683 11.59 -20.63 3.20
CA HIS A 683 11.47 -20.85 4.65
C HIS A 683 10.25 -20.16 5.29
N GLY A 684 9.54 -19.31 4.54
CA GLY A 684 8.21 -18.82 4.93
C GLY A 684 7.08 -19.85 4.80
N PHE A 685 7.28 -20.93 4.03
CA PHE A 685 6.29 -22.00 3.79
C PHE A 685 6.68 -23.34 4.44
N VAL A 686 7.87 -23.43 5.06
CA VAL A 686 8.31 -24.62 5.77
C VAL A 686 8.73 -24.26 7.19
N ALA A 687 8.23 -25.00 8.17
CA ALA A 687 8.49 -24.68 9.57
C ALA A 687 9.95 -24.95 9.97
N ASP A 688 10.52 -24.03 10.75
CA ASP A 688 11.85 -24.15 11.36
C ASP A 688 11.88 -25.30 12.39
N PRO A 689 12.66 -26.37 12.15
CA PRO A 689 12.69 -27.53 13.02
C PRO A 689 13.29 -27.24 14.40
N GLU A 690 14.06 -26.15 14.57
CA GLU A 690 14.58 -25.77 15.90
C GLU A 690 13.47 -25.27 16.84
N LYS A 691 12.35 -24.79 16.27
CA LYS A 691 11.16 -24.33 17.01
C LYS A 691 10.06 -25.38 17.06
N GLY A 692 10.15 -26.40 16.20
CA GLY A 692 9.07 -27.34 15.90
C GLY A 692 7.88 -26.66 15.22
N SER A 693 6.85 -27.43 14.90
CA SER A 693 5.61 -26.94 14.28
C SER A 693 4.37 -27.35 15.08
N ARG A 694 3.22 -26.73 14.79
CA ARG A 694 1.94 -27.14 15.39
C ARG A 694 1.47 -28.49 14.87
N HIS A 695 1.83 -28.84 13.63
CA HIS A 695 1.65 -30.21 13.13
C HIS A 695 2.43 -31.22 13.98
N ASN A 696 3.66 -30.90 14.42
CA ASN A 696 4.44 -31.80 15.29
C ASN A 696 3.81 -32.01 16.67
N ARG A 697 2.85 -31.18 17.06
CA ARG A 697 2.13 -31.29 18.33
C ARG A 697 0.76 -31.95 18.17
N GLY A 698 0.36 -32.31 16.94
CA GLY A 698 -0.98 -32.82 16.62
C GLY A 698 -2.07 -31.75 16.72
N CYS A 699 -1.70 -30.46 16.63
CA CYS A 699 -2.61 -29.33 16.83
C CYS A 699 -2.72 -28.43 15.59
N ALA A 700 -2.35 -28.92 14.41
CA ALA A 700 -2.59 -28.22 13.14
C ALA A 700 -3.15 -29.18 12.10
N VAL A 701 -3.97 -28.65 11.21
CA VAL A 701 -4.57 -29.37 10.09
C VAL A 701 -4.50 -28.52 8.82
N ASP A 702 -4.11 -29.14 7.73
CA ASP A 702 -4.15 -28.59 6.38
C ASP A 702 -5.34 -29.20 5.64
N LEU A 703 -6.27 -28.39 5.15
CA LEU A 703 -7.49 -28.89 4.53
C LEU A 703 -8.13 -27.92 3.54
N THR A 704 -9.08 -28.45 2.77
CA THR A 704 -10.00 -27.68 1.92
C THR A 704 -11.44 -28.19 2.05
N LEU A 705 -12.36 -27.55 1.35
CA LEU A 705 -13.73 -28.02 1.19
C LEU A 705 -13.83 -29.00 0.01
N TYR A 706 -14.73 -29.97 0.11
CA TYR A 706 -15.29 -30.67 -1.04
C TYR A 706 -16.80 -30.47 -1.10
N ASP A 707 -17.36 -30.46 -2.29
CA ASP A 707 -18.79 -30.30 -2.52
C ASP A 707 -19.49 -31.66 -2.31
N LEU A 708 -20.50 -31.70 -1.41
CA LEU A 708 -21.18 -32.94 -1.04
C LEU A 708 -21.99 -33.54 -2.20
N LYS A 709 -22.45 -32.72 -3.16
CA LYS A 709 -23.27 -33.15 -4.28
C LYS A 709 -22.43 -33.82 -5.38
N THR A 710 -21.26 -33.27 -5.66
CA THR A 710 -20.36 -33.72 -6.73
C THR A 710 -19.25 -34.63 -6.22
N GLY A 711 -18.95 -34.57 -4.92
CA GLY A 711 -17.82 -35.26 -4.31
C GLY A 711 -16.46 -34.71 -4.75
N LYS A 712 -16.38 -33.54 -5.38
CA LYS A 712 -15.13 -32.97 -5.87
C LYS A 712 -14.57 -31.93 -4.89
N PRO A 713 -13.24 -31.81 -4.76
CA PRO A 713 -12.63 -30.67 -4.07
C PRO A 713 -13.13 -29.35 -4.68
N VAL A 714 -13.39 -28.34 -3.84
CA VAL A 714 -13.75 -27.02 -4.36
C VAL A 714 -12.53 -26.29 -4.89
N GLU A 715 -12.73 -25.46 -5.91
CA GLU A 715 -11.68 -24.62 -6.45
C GLU A 715 -11.41 -23.44 -5.49
N MET A 716 -10.17 -23.36 -4.99
CA MET A 716 -9.68 -22.32 -4.09
C MET A 716 -8.74 -21.36 -4.84
N PRO A 717 -8.31 -20.24 -4.23
CA PRO A 717 -7.45 -19.28 -4.93
C PRO A 717 -6.10 -19.83 -5.38
N SER A 718 -5.58 -20.87 -4.73
CA SER A 718 -4.35 -21.59 -5.06
C SER A 718 -4.53 -23.11 -4.87
N GLY A 719 -3.54 -23.88 -5.32
CA GLY A 719 -3.39 -25.28 -4.90
C GLY A 719 -2.85 -25.39 -3.46
N TYR A 720 -3.00 -26.59 -2.86
CA TYR A 720 -2.25 -26.96 -1.65
C TYR A 720 -0.76 -27.08 -1.96
N ASP A 721 0.11 -26.79 -0.99
CA ASP A 721 1.58 -26.78 -1.14
C ASP A 721 2.11 -25.76 -2.18
N GLU A 722 1.31 -24.78 -2.59
CA GLU A 722 1.75 -23.74 -3.54
C GLU A 722 2.57 -22.66 -2.84
N PHE A 723 3.82 -22.44 -3.25
CA PHE A 723 4.70 -21.43 -2.65
C PHE A 723 4.62 -20.10 -3.40
N SER A 724 3.42 -19.52 -3.44
CA SER A 724 3.13 -18.25 -4.09
C SER A 724 2.25 -17.35 -3.22
N ASP A 725 2.13 -16.08 -3.59
CA ASP A 725 1.25 -15.12 -2.92
C ASP A 725 -0.23 -15.53 -2.92
N ARG A 726 -0.63 -16.46 -3.80
CA ARG A 726 -2.00 -17.02 -3.86
C ARG A 726 -2.33 -17.89 -2.66
N ALA A 727 -1.32 -18.40 -1.95
CA ALA A 727 -1.46 -19.22 -0.75
C ALA A 727 -1.94 -18.41 0.46
N TYR A 728 -1.81 -17.09 0.46
CA TYR A 728 -2.12 -16.29 1.65
C TYR A 728 -3.63 -16.22 1.93
N PRO A 729 -4.06 -16.25 3.21
CA PRO A 729 -5.46 -16.14 3.60
C PRO A 729 -6.16 -14.87 3.14
N LEU A 730 -5.39 -13.81 2.85
CA LEU A 730 -5.91 -12.50 2.45
C LEU A 730 -5.70 -12.19 0.97
N TYR A 731 -5.25 -13.16 0.16
CA TYR A 731 -4.96 -12.97 -1.25
C TYR A 731 -6.15 -12.34 -1.99
N PRO A 732 -5.95 -11.20 -2.71
CA PRO A 732 -7.04 -10.43 -3.30
C PRO A 732 -7.45 -10.90 -4.70
N GLY A 733 -6.55 -11.58 -5.41
CA GLY A 733 -6.75 -11.95 -6.81
C GLY A 733 -7.70 -13.14 -7.02
N GLY A 734 -7.75 -13.64 -8.25
CA GLY A 734 -8.60 -14.77 -8.62
C GLY A 734 -10.08 -14.42 -8.78
N LYS A 735 -10.93 -15.46 -8.73
CA LYS A 735 -12.40 -15.38 -8.88
C LYS A 735 -13.05 -15.11 -7.52
N GLN A 736 -14.15 -14.35 -7.48
CA GLN A 736 -14.85 -14.02 -6.23
C GLN A 736 -15.31 -15.26 -5.48
N ARG A 737 -15.80 -16.28 -6.21
CA ARG A 737 -16.26 -17.52 -5.61
C ARG A 737 -15.15 -18.29 -4.88
N GLN A 738 -13.93 -18.30 -5.41
CA GLN A 738 -12.77 -18.92 -4.75
C GLN A 738 -12.50 -18.25 -3.40
N ARG A 739 -12.45 -16.91 -3.37
CA ARG A 739 -12.24 -16.14 -2.14
C ARG A 739 -13.37 -16.33 -1.14
N HIS A 740 -14.62 -16.30 -1.60
CA HIS A 740 -15.79 -16.55 -0.77
C HIS A 740 -15.75 -17.92 -0.07
N LEU A 741 -15.37 -18.99 -0.80
CA LEU A 741 -15.28 -20.34 -0.24
C LEU A 741 -14.10 -20.50 0.73
N ARG A 742 -12.96 -19.84 0.44
CA ARG A 742 -11.82 -19.75 1.37
C ARG A 742 -12.25 -19.05 2.67
N ASP A 743 -12.93 -17.92 2.57
CA ASP A 743 -13.36 -17.13 3.73
C ASP A 743 -14.45 -17.88 4.53
N LEU A 744 -15.33 -18.63 3.85
CA LEU A 744 -16.30 -19.52 4.48
C LEU A 744 -15.61 -20.61 5.32
N LEU A 745 -14.61 -21.29 4.74
CA LEU A 745 -13.84 -22.30 5.43
C LEU A 745 -13.15 -21.71 6.66
N ARG A 746 -12.47 -20.57 6.49
CA ARG A 746 -11.82 -19.86 7.59
C ARG A 746 -12.79 -19.53 8.71
N ALA A 747 -13.94 -18.94 8.39
CA ALA A 747 -14.95 -18.56 9.39
C ALA A 747 -15.48 -19.78 10.17
N ALA A 748 -15.71 -20.91 9.48
CA ALA A 748 -16.15 -22.14 10.13
C ALA A 748 -15.08 -22.70 11.08
N MET A 749 -13.82 -22.76 10.64
CA MET A 749 -12.68 -23.18 11.46
C MET A 749 -12.48 -22.28 12.69
N GLU A 750 -12.46 -20.95 12.49
CA GLU A 750 -12.25 -19.98 13.57
C GLU A 750 -13.40 -19.99 14.60
N SER A 751 -14.61 -20.35 14.19
CA SER A 751 -15.74 -20.49 15.12
C SER A 751 -15.58 -21.66 16.11
N GLN A 752 -14.69 -22.61 15.81
CA GLN A 752 -14.45 -23.81 16.62
C GLN A 752 -13.07 -23.82 17.31
N GLY A 753 -12.43 -22.66 17.43
CA GLY A 753 -11.18 -22.51 18.19
C GLY A 753 -9.91 -22.80 17.37
N PHE A 754 -10.01 -22.78 16.04
CA PHE A 754 -8.83 -22.73 15.18
C PHE A 754 -8.45 -21.28 14.82
N THR A 755 -7.22 -21.09 14.37
CA THR A 755 -6.75 -19.84 13.77
C THR A 755 -6.04 -20.17 12.47
N VAL A 756 -6.38 -19.47 11.38
CA VAL A 756 -5.66 -19.67 10.10
C VAL A 756 -4.22 -19.20 10.22
N TYR A 757 -3.27 -19.94 9.66
CA TYR A 757 -1.88 -19.50 9.58
C TYR A 757 -1.74 -18.37 8.58
N GLU A 758 -0.99 -17.33 8.93
CA GLU A 758 -0.91 -16.09 8.14
C GLU A 758 -0.29 -16.28 6.74
N GLY A 759 0.50 -17.34 6.54
CA GLY A 759 1.11 -17.67 5.26
C GLY A 759 0.26 -18.56 4.34
N GLU A 760 -0.72 -19.29 4.88
CA GLU A 760 -1.38 -20.40 4.17
C GLU A 760 -2.88 -20.46 4.50
N TRP A 761 -3.74 -20.29 3.49
CA TRP A 761 -5.20 -20.26 3.67
C TRP A 761 -5.81 -21.60 4.08
N TRP A 762 -5.10 -22.70 3.83
CA TRP A 762 -5.54 -24.07 4.12
C TRP A 762 -5.10 -24.56 5.51
N HIS A 763 -4.16 -23.87 6.17
CA HIS A 763 -3.52 -24.32 7.40
C HIS A 763 -4.19 -23.70 8.62
N PHE A 764 -4.60 -24.53 9.57
CA PHE A 764 -5.33 -24.11 10.76
C PHE A 764 -4.70 -24.65 12.04
N ASP A 765 -4.28 -23.73 12.91
CA ASP A 765 -3.74 -24.00 14.23
C ASP A 765 -4.86 -24.09 15.27
N PHE A 766 -4.95 -25.19 16.01
CA PHE A 766 -5.87 -25.31 17.15
C PHE A 766 -5.35 -24.54 18.36
N GLN A 767 -6.24 -23.83 19.04
CA GLN A 767 -5.92 -23.10 20.27
C GLN A 767 -5.34 -24.01 21.36
N GLY A 768 -4.42 -23.48 22.18
CA GLY A 768 -3.76 -24.26 23.22
C GLY A 768 -2.65 -25.20 22.73
N TRP A 769 -2.25 -25.13 21.45
CA TRP A 769 -1.18 -25.97 20.89
C TRP A 769 0.13 -25.96 21.70
N LYS A 770 0.44 -24.87 22.40
CA LYS A 770 1.64 -24.73 23.25
C LYS A 770 1.65 -25.66 24.47
N GLU A 771 0.49 -26.21 24.82
CA GLU A 771 0.31 -27.10 25.98
C GLU A 771 0.64 -28.56 25.64
N TYR A 772 1.03 -28.85 24.40
CA TYR A 772 1.42 -30.18 23.94
C TYR A 772 2.88 -30.17 23.50
N PRO A 773 3.67 -31.22 23.77
CA PRO A 773 5.09 -31.27 23.41
C PRO A 773 5.29 -31.49 21.91
N ILE A 774 6.47 -31.14 21.38
CA ILE A 774 6.91 -31.60 20.05
C ILE A 774 7.00 -33.12 20.03
N LEU A 775 6.27 -33.77 19.13
CA LEU A 775 6.26 -35.22 18.94
C LEU A 775 7.07 -35.62 17.71
N ASN A 776 7.60 -36.84 17.74
CA ASN A 776 8.35 -37.44 16.63
C ASN A 776 7.99 -38.92 16.41
N GLN A 777 6.77 -39.33 16.80
CA GLN A 777 6.28 -40.69 16.60
C GLN A 777 6.06 -40.92 15.10
N ARG A 778 6.46 -42.09 14.59
CA ARG A 778 6.28 -42.42 13.17
C ARG A 778 4.89 -43.00 12.96
N PHE A 779 4.37 -42.89 11.74
CA PHE A 779 3.02 -43.37 11.42
C PHE A 779 2.84 -44.88 11.63
N GLU A 780 3.88 -45.68 11.38
CA GLU A 780 3.89 -47.11 11.66
C GLU A 780 3.80 -47.46 13.16
N ASP A 781 4.17 -46.52 14.03
CA ASP A 781 4.15 -46.70 15.48
C ASP A 781 2.82 -46.18 16.09
N LEU A 782 1.94 -45.55 15.29
CA LEU A 782 0.67 -44.99 15.75
C LEU A 782 -0.46 -46.04 15.78
N THR A 783 -0.68 -46.59 16.96
CA THR A 783 -1.94 -47.27 17.31
C THR A 783 -2.94 -46.18 17.71
N GLY A 784 -3.86 -45.79 16.83
CA GLY A 784 -4.82 -44.72 17.11
C GLY A 784 -5.55 -44.95 18.43
N PHE A 785 -5.84 -43.88 19.18
CA PHE A 785 -6.51 -44.02 20.48
C PHE A 785 -8.01 -44.33 20.29
N ASP A 786 -8.33 -45.62 20.42
CA ASP A 786 -9.69 -46.17 20.40
C ASP A 786 -10.35 -45.94 21.75
N GLY A 787 -10.70 -44.69 22.04
CA GLY A 787 -11.49 -44.36 23.22
C GLY A 787 -12.79 -45.16 23.21
N LYS A 788 -12.99 -46.02 24.21
CA LYS A 788 -14.32 -46.50 24.59
C LYS A 788 -15.12 -45.38 25.23
#